data_AF-A0A924X038-F1
#
_entry.id   AF-A0A924X038-F1
#
_cell.length_a   1.000
_cell.length_b   1.000
_cell.length_c   1.000
_cell.angle_alpha   90.00
_cell.angle_beta   90.00
_cell.angle_gamma   90.00
#
_symmetry.space_group_name_H-M   'P 1'
#
loop_
_entity.id
_entity.type
_entity.pdbx_description
1 polymer ?
#
loop_
_entity_poly.entity_id
_entity_poly.type
_entity_poly.pdbx_seq_one_letter_code
_entity_poly.pdbx_strand_id
1 'polypeptide(L)'
;MKRSIENQIGQTVSSNRGNQRRNAVVRSAVESLEGRVFLSGNAFGQVVDGNLTITGDESPNVLTLNQTGLRPHQVRVMGTSINGQAGSIIFSGVKGDISIRMGEGADSVTLRDMNLPQSLGVSQGGRDTLAITDVTIARNLTLRNSTTRLPINSTITSTMVGKGLRIVSGAGGQNLTLKSVEVNESALILTGMRYDAITINDSTFHDDFVLNSGRGADAIRLEAGGTVNGPRTRFEGSTVIAAGAGDDALQLGQTGQAGNRVDFVDSVSLDGGAGSDIIRRFNARFATKAQINGFEVVNPSADTTAPTVTSTDAANNATGVALNRKVAAIFSEAMNPLTITTSTFTLTGPGSNAIAGTVTYVGTTATFTPNSNLTANTTFTATLTTGVKDQAGNALTSAKVWTFTTGATADTTAPTVSLTSPTDLQTNVVLNKTIAATFGESMDPATITSLTFTLNGPSSTAVTGTVSYDALSKIASFTPSSELDPNTVYTATINGGVNGVTDLAGNVLASDKVWSFTTGTQVAQTPVNLGAASTFAVMATSAISSTGATQINGDVGLSPGTAQGIPTAQVNGSIHVNDQAIVDAQADLLAAYNDAVSRSTTSQVLAGNMGGLTFTPGLYTNSTSVLIQGSGANNNVTLDAQGDPNAIFIFKMGSTLTTGTGSQVILAGGAKAGNIFWQVGTSATLNTSSIFKGNILASVTITVNSGSDVEGRLLGGSNSDGAVTVNASTVTLPVA
;
A
#
# COMPACT_ATOMS: atom_id res chain seq x y z
N MET A 1 -19.49 -11.60 -92.39
CA MET A 1 -19.65 -11.86 -90.94
C MET A 1 -18.26 -12.22 -90.41
N LYS A 2 -17.43 -11.37 -89.78
CA LYS A 2 -17.57 -10.13 -88.98
C LYS A 2 -17.94 -10.35 -87.50
N ARG A 3 -16.91 -10.21 -86.62
CA ARG A 3 -16.93 -9.90 -85.16
C ARG A 3 -17.49 -10.98 -84.21
N SER A 4 -17.02 -11.14 -82.96
CA SER A 4 -15.99 -10.44 -82.16
C SER A 4 -15.08 -11.47 -81.45
N ILE A 5 -13.73 -11.42 -81.50
CA ILE A 5 -12.76 -10.46 -80.87
C ILE A 5 -12.46 -10.83 -79.40
N GLU A 6 -11.22 -10.95 -78.88
CA GLU A 6 -9.81 -11.05 -79.35
C GLU A 6 -9.03 -11.76 -78.19
N ASN A 7 -7.95 -12.53 -78.28
CA ASN A 7 -6.75 -12.58 -79.13
C ASN A 7 -5.60 -11.63 -78.71
N GLN A 8 -4.69 -12.06 -77.80
CA GLN A 8 -3.22 -11.89 -77.96
C GLN A 8 -2.35 -12.55 -76.87
N ILE A 9 -1.09 -12.83 -77.24
CA ILE A 9 0.04 -13.09 -76.35
C ILE A 9 1.05 -11.94 -76.53
N GLY A 10 1.48 -11.31 -75.42
CA GLY A 10 2.73 -10.54 -75.34
C GLY A 10 2.68 -9.03 -75.65
N GLN A 11 3.24 -8.24 -74.72
CA GLN A 11 3.48 -6.77 -74.77
C GLN A 11 2.17 -5.91 -74.71
N THR A 12 2.07 -4.77 -74.01
CA THR A 12 3.10 -3.82 -73.54
C THR A 12 2.70 -3.09 -72.21
N VAL A 13 3.54 -3.21 -71.16
CA VAL A 13 3.88 -2.22 -70.10
C VAL A 13 2.80 -1.45 -69.26
N SER A 14 2.93 -1.58 -67.93
CA SER A 14 2.68 -0.59 -66.83
C SER A 14 1.29 -0.37 -66.17
N SER A 15 1.31 -0.52 -64.82
CA SER A 15 0.46 0.14 -63.81
C SER A 15 -1.02 -0.29 -63.69
N ASN A 16 -1.75 -0.05 -62.57
CA ASN A 16 -1.42 0.74 -61.37
C ASN A 16 -2.02 0.12 -60.06
N ARG A 17 -1.74 0.73 -58.90
CA ARG A 17 -2.10 0.29 -57.53
C ARG A 17 -3.59 0.47 -57.20
N GLY A 18 -4.20 -0.41 -56.38
CA GLY A 18 -5.32 -0.01 -55.50
C GLY A 18 -6.39 -1.03 -55.06
N ASN A 19 -6.27 -1.50 -53.80
CA ASN A 19 -7.29 -1.48 -52.72
C ASN A 19 -8.66 -2.25 -52.80
N GLN A 20 -9.11 -2.75 -51.62
CA GLN A 20 -10.43 -3.30 -51.23
C GLN A 20 -10.88 -4.64 -51.88
N ARG A 21 -11.25 -5.74 -51.17
CA ARG A 21 -12.14 -6.02 -50.00
C ARG A 21 -13.65 -6.12 -50.30
N ARG A 22 -14.18 -7.37 -50.37
CA ARG A 22 -15.31 -7.95 -49.54
C ARG A 22 -16.02 -9.15 -50.24
N ASN A 23 -16.27 -10.24 -49.47
CA ASN A 23 -17.47 -11.13 -49.36
C ASN A 23 -18.15 -11.70 -50.66
N ALA A 24 -18.84 -12.85 -50.75
CA ALA A 24 -19.39 -13.91 -49.86
C ALA A 24 -19.93 -15.09 -50.77
N VAL A 25 -20.39 -16.30 -50.39
CA VAL A 25 -20.51 -17.07 -49.11
C VAL A 25 -20.63 -18.61 -49.36
N VAL A 26 -20.19 -19.40 -48.36
CA VAL A 26 -20.44 -20.82 -47.96
C VAL A 26 -21.45 -21.74 -48.71
N ARG A 27 -21.04 -23.00 -49.02
CA ARG A 27 -21.66 -24.34 -48.69
C ARG A 27 -21.13 -25.49 -49.60
N SER A 28 -21.07 -26.79 -49.24
CA SER A 28 -20.96 -27.50 -47.93
C SER A 28 -20.86 -29.04 -48.10
N ALA A 29 -19.86 -29.71 -47.49
CA ALA A 29 -19.82 -31.11 -47.03
C ALA A 29 -18.45 -31.36 -46.34
N VAL A 30 -18.23 -31.73 -45.07
CA VAL A 30 -19.05 -32.30 -43.96
C VAL A 30 -19.15 -33.83 -43.94
N GLU A 31 -18.04 -34.46 -43.51
CA GLU A 31 -17.96 -35.70 -42.71
C GLU A 31 -16.48 -35.82 -42.25
N SER A 32 -16.11 -35.99 -40.97
CA SER A 32 -16.88 -36.09 -39.73
C SER A 32 -16.65 -34.88 -38.80
N LEU A 33 -17.68 -34.45 -38.05
CA LEU A 33 -17.58 -33.39 -37.03
C LEU A 33 -18.15 -33.89 -35.68
N GLU A 34 -17.29 -34.28 -34.75
CA GLU A 34 -17.62 -34.42 -33.33
C GLU A 34 -16.63 -33.64 -32.44
N GLY A 35 -16.57 -32.32 -32.62
CA GLY A 35 -15.61 -31.50 -31.89
C GLY A 35 -15.57 -30.04 -32.32
N ARG A 36 -16.70 -29.31 -32.21
CA ARG A 36 -16.69 -27.87 -32.52
C ARG A 36 -16.02 -27.07 -31.39
N VAL A 37 -14.72 -26.86 -31.56
CA VAL A 37 -13.99 -25.78 -30.90
C VAL A 37 -14.52 -24.45 -31.45
N PHE A 38 -15.07 -23.62 -30.58
CA PHE A 38 -15.37 -22.23 -30.90
C PHE A 38 -14.11 -21.39 -30.64
N LEU A 39 -13.73 -20.56 -31.61
CA LEU A 39 -12.64 -19.59 -31.50
C LEU A 39 -13.25 -18.18 -31.64
N SER A 40 -12.77 -17.24 -30.84
CA SER A 40 -13.16 -15.83 -30.87
C SER A 40 -11.92 -14.96 -31.02
N GLY A 41 -12.00 -13.90 -31.84
CA GLY A 41 -10.86 -13.08 -32.23
C GLY A 41 -10.20 -13.55 -33.55
N ASN A 42 -9.12 -12.88 -33.93
CA ASN A 42 -8.33 -13.15 -35.14
C ASN A 42 -7.32 -14.30 -34.94
N ALA A 43 -7.78 -15.44 -34.39
CA ALA A 43 -6.92 -16.59 -34.12
C ALA A 43 -7.14 -17.72 -35.14
N PHE A 44 -6.05 -18.30 -35.65
CA PHE A 44 -6.09 -19.50 -36.48
C PHE A 44 -5.89 -20.73 -35.61
N GLY A 45 -6.90 -21.60 -35.54
CA GLY A 45 -6.78 -22.93 -34.95
C GLY A 45 -6.67 -24.01 -36.03
N GLN A 46 -5.67 -24.88 -35.94
CA GLN A 46 -5.51 -26.04 -36.81
C GLN A 46 -5.47 -27.32 -35.97
N VAL A 47 -6.20 -28.35 -36.42
CA VAL A 47 -6.07 -29.70 -35.88
C VAL A 47 -5.09 -30.49 -36.74
N VAL A 48 -4.02 -30.99 -36.12
CA VAL A 48 -3.00 -31.84 -36.77
C VAL A 48 -2.77 -33.06 -35.90
N ASP A 49 -2.96 -34.26 -36.46
CA ASP A 49 -2.81 -35.55 -35.78
C ASP A 49 -3.56 -35.62 -34.43
N GLY A 50 -4.76 -35.04 -34.38
CA GLY A 50 -5.61 -34.94 -33.18
C GLY A 50 -5.27 -33.78 -32.22
N ASN A 51 -4.17 -33.06 -32.42
CA ASN A 51 -3.75 -31.94 -31.57
C ASN A 51 -4.33 -30.61 -32.07
N LEU A 52 -4.94 -29.82 -31.18
CA LEU A 52 -5.40 -28.45 -31.46
C LEU A 52 -4.25 -27.46 -31.23
N THR A 53 -3.64 -26.97 -32.31
CA THR A 53 -2.70 -25.84 -32.28
C THR A 53 -3.46 -24.55 -32.53
N ILE A 54 -3.20 -23.48 -31.77
CA ILE A 54 -3.80 -22.16 -31.99
C ILE A 54 -2.70 -21.09 -32.05
N THR A 55 -2.75 -20.25 -33.07
CA THR A 55 -1.85 -19.11 -33.26
C THR A 55 -2.67 -17.82 -33.34
N GLY A 56 -2.29 -16.80 -32.57
CA GLY A 56 -2.89 -15.45 -32.64
C GLY A 56 -2.25 -14.58 -33.73
N ASP A 57 -2.94 -13.50 -34.12
CA ASP A 57 -2.32 -12.38 -34.85
C ASP A 57 -1.61 -11.41 -33.88
N GLU A 58 -1.23 -10.22 -34.34
CA GLU A 58 -0.59 -9.18 -33.52
C GLU A 58 -1.60 -8.37 -32.66
N SER A 59 -2.87 -8.78 -32.63
CA SER A 59 -3.94 -8.11 -31.87
C SER A 59 -4.11 -8.72 -30.46
N PRO A 60 -4.54 -7.94 -29.46
CA PRO A 60 -4.99 -8.47 -28.18
C PRO A 60 -6.29 -9.28 -28.37
N ASN A 61 -6.18 -10.60 -28.39
CA ASN A 61 -7.30 -11.53 -28.57
C ASN A 61 -7.70 -12.18 -27.23
N VAL A 62 -9.01 -12.43 -27.06
CA VAL A 62 -9.55 -13.28 -25.98
C VAL A 62 -10.07 -14.57 -26.59
N LEU A 63 -9.34 -15.67 -26.37
CA LEU A 63 -9.71 -16.98 -26.89
C LEU A 63 -10.47 -17.77 -25.82
N THR A 64 -11.75 -18.05 -26.03
CA THR A 64 -12.56 -18.89 -25.12
C THR A 64 -12.78 -20.28 -25.72
N LEU A 65 -12.11 -21.29 -25.18
CA LEU A 65 -12.32 -22.69 -25.51
C LEU A 65 -13.39 -23.27 -24.57
N ASN A 66 -14.53 -23.69 -25.12
CA ASN A 66 -15.61 -24.37 -24.41
C ASN A 66 -15.96 -25.68 -25.11
N GLN A 67 -15.95 -26.81 -24.38
CA GLN A 67 -16.31 -28.14 -24.90
C GLN A 67 -17.48 -28.82 -24.16
N THR A 68 -18.37 -28.03 -23.56
CA THR A 68 -19.59 -28.54 -22.90
C THR A 68 -20.44 -29.39 -23.86
N GLY A 69 -20.42 -30.72 -23.65
CA GLY A 69 -21.20 -31.69 -24.41
C GLY A 69 -20.42 -32.58 -25.40
N LEU A 70 -19.09 -32.46 -25.51
CA LEU A 70 -18.26 -33.22 -26.46
C LEU A 70 -17.58 -34.46 -25.83
N ARG A 71 -17.10 -35.40 -26.69
CA ARG A 71 -16.38 -36.62 -26.25
C ARG A 71 -14.91 -36.32 -25.86
N PRO A 72 -14.36 -36.91 -24.79
CA PRO A 72 -12.96 -36.70 -24.39
C PRO A 72 -11.93 -37.00 -25.49
N HIS A 73 -11.06 -36.02 -25.75
CA HIS A 73 -9.85 -36.12 -26.58
C HIS A 73 -8.73 -35.30 -25.89
N GLN A 74 -7.46 -35.58 -26.18
CA GLN A 74 -6.35 -34.78 -25.63
C GLN A 74 -6.28 -33.39 -26.29
N VAL A 75 -6.04 -32.34 -25.51
CA VAL A 75 -5.88 -30.96 -25.99
C VAL A 75 -4.47 -30.45 -25.66
N ARG A 76 -3.57 -30.61 -26.62
CA ARG A 76 -2.15 -30.28 -26.48
C ARG A 76 -1.82 -28.93 -27.12
N VAL A 77 -1.66 -27.88 -26.31
CA VAL A 77 -1.35 -26.53 -26.79
C VAL A 77 0.17 -26.31 -26.78
N MET A 78 0.78 -26.37 -27.96
CA MET A 78 2.23 -26.25 -28.14
C MET A 78 2.63 -24.86 -28.63
N GLY A 79 2.97 -23.98 -27.68
CA GLY A 79 3.53 -22.65 -27.95
C GLY A 79 2.46 -21.59 -28.13
N THR A 80 2.15 -20.85 -27.08
CA THR A 80 1.39 -19.60 -27.20
C THR A 80 2.33 -18.49 -27.66
N SER A 81 2.30 -18.19 -28.96
CA SER A 81 2.82 -16.92 -29.47
C SER A 81 1.65 -15.94 -29.56
N ILE A 82 1.43 -15.17 -28.50
CA ILE A 82 0.71 -13.90 -28.60
C ILE A 82 1.78 -12.86 -28.94
N ASN A 83 1.71 -12.28 -30.14
CA ASN A 83 2.89 -11.72 -30.81
C ASN A 83 3.32 -10.36 -30.21
N GLY A 84 4.05 -10.40 -29.08
CA GLY A 84 4.65 -9.23 -28.44
C GLY A 84 3.68 -8.30 -27.70
N GLN A 85 2.41 -8.70 -27.52
CA GLN A 85 1.37 -7.94 -26.82
C GLN A 85 0.57 -8.87 -25.89
N ALA A 86 0.03 -8.31 -24.80
CA ALA A 86 -0.73 -9.10 -23.82
C ALA A 86 -2.10 -9.54 -24.38
N GLY A 87 -2.42 -10.83 -24.23
CA GLY A 87 -3.71 -11.42 -24.55
C GLY A 87 -4.04 -12.55 -23.57
N SER A 88 -5.30 -12.98 -23.54
CA SER A 88 -5.79 -13.94 -22.54
C SER A 88 -6.46 -15.15 -23.18
N ILE A 89 -5.99 -16.35 -22.81
CA ILE A 89 -6.58 -17.63 -23.25
C ILE A 89 -7.36 -18.24 -22.09
N ILE A 90 -8.63 -18.56 -22.32
CA ILE A 90 -9.57 -19.10 -21.35
C ILE A 90 -9.99 -20.51 -21.78
N PHE A 91 -9.69 -21.50 -20.94
CA PHE A 91 -10.18 -22.88 -21.10
C PHE A 91 -11.35 -23.12 -20.14
N SER A 92 -12.43 -23.73 -20.64
CA SER A 92 -13.65 -24.01 -19.88
C SER A 92 -14.35 -25.30 -20.32
N GLY A 93 -14.92 -26.05 -19.37
CA GLY A 93 -15.71 -27.26 -19.66
C GLY A 93 -14.98 -28.39 -20.40
N VAL A 94 -13.64 -28.37 -20.45
CA VAL A 94 -12.82 -29.41 -21.09
C VAL A 94 -12.79 -30.67 -20.22
N LYS A 95 -12.84 -31.85 -20.87
CA LYS A 95 -12.95 -33.18 -20.24
C LYS A 95 -11.82 -34.14 -20.65
N GLY A 96 -10.66 -33.61 -21.00
CA GLY A 96 -9.50 -34.37 -21.49
C GLY A 96 -8.19 -33.70 -21.10
N ASP A 97 -7.08 -34.40 -21.35
CA ASP A 97 -5.75 -34.00 -20.90
C ASP A 97 -5.34 -32.64 -21.49
N ILE A 98 -4.75 -31.77 -20.66
CA ILE A 98 -4.25 -30.45 -21.07
C ILE A 98 -2.77 -30.34 -20.74
N SER A 99 -1.98 -29.90 -21.72
CA SER A 99 -0.63 -29.38 -21.47
C SER A 99 -0.41 -28.07 -22.23
N ILE A 100 0.23 -27.12 -21.54
CA ILE A 100 0.38 -25.73 -21.95
C ILE A 100 1.86 -25.37 -21.88
N ARG A 101 2.36 -24.65 -22.88
CA ARG A 101 3.68 -24.02 -22.87
C ARG A 101 3.57 -22.58 -23.32
N MET A 102 3.80 -21.67 -22.39
CA MET A 102 3.87 -20.23 -22.63
C MET A 102 5.28 -19.80 -23.05
N GLY A 103 5.38 -18.64 -23.69
CA GLY A 103 6.60 -18.17 -24.35
C GLY A 103 7.55 -17.40 -23.42
N GLU A 104 8.51 -16.67 -24.00
CA GLU A 104 9.30 -15.65 -23.27
C GLU A 104 8.59 -14.28 -23.21
N GLY A 105 7.30 -14.25 -23.54
CA GLY A 105 6.48 -13.04 -23.66
C GLY A 105 5.90 -12.55 -22.32
N ALA A 106 4.64 -12.13 -22.37
CA ALA A 106 3.84 -11.80 -21.20
C ALA A 106 2.44 -12.43 -21.41
N ASP A 107 2.41 -13.76 -21.44
CA ASP A 107 1.19 -14.52 -21.73
C ASP A 107 0.25 -14.54 -20.51
N SER A 108 -1.06 -14.61 -20.76
CA SER A 108 -2.06 -14.81 -19.71
C SER A 108 -2.94 -16.02 -20.02
N VAL A 109 -2.96 -16.99 -19.11
CA VAL A 109 -3.75 -18.22 -19.22
C VAL A 109 -4.68 -18.37 -18.02
N THR A 110 -5.97 -18.55 -18.29
CA THR A 110 -7.00 -18.84 -17.29
C THR A 110 -7.62 -20.21 -17.55
N LEU A 111 -7.62 -21.06 -16.54
CA LEU A 111 -8.21 -22.39 -16.55
C LEU A 111 -9.37 -22.40 -15.56
N ARG A 112 -10.63 -22.55 -16.02
CA ARG A 112 -11.78 -22.53 -15.12
C ARG A 112 -12.90 -23.49 -15.47
N ASP A 113 -13.68 -23.92 -14.48
CA ASP A 113 -14.87 -24.77 -14.68
C ASP A 113 -14.53 -26.08 -15.44
N MET A 114 -13.52 -26.84 -14.97
CA MET A 114 -13.00 -28.03 -15.67
C MET A 114 -12.82 -29.26 -14.78
N ASN A 115 -12.90 -30.44 -15.40
CA ASN A 115 -12.60 -31.72 -14.76
C ASN A 115 -11.71 -32.56 -15.69
N LEU A 116 -10.42 -32.62 -15.35
CA LEU A 116 -9.36 -33.20 -16.16
C LEU A 116 -9.08 -34.64 -15.70
N PRO A 117 -9.27 -35.67 -16.56
CA PRO A 117 -9.15 -37.08 -16.15
C PRO A 117 -7.71 -37.58 -16.00
N GLN A 118 -6.70 -36.78 -16.34
CA GLN A 118 -5.27 -37.06 -16.18
C GLN A 118 -4.55 -35.84 -15.57
N SER A 119 -3.23 -35.77 -15.72
CA SER A 119 -2.40 -34.70 -15.18
C SER A 119 -2.50 -33.40 -16.00
N LEU A 120 -2.37 -32.25 -15.34
CA LEU A 120 -2.21 -30.93 -15.97
C LEU A 120 -0.74 -30.50 -15.89
N GLY A 121 -0.14 -30.20 -17.04
CA GLY A 121 1.26 -29.74 -17.13
C GLY A 121 1.38 -28.38 -17.80
N VAL A 122 1.73 -27.33 -17.04
CA VAL A 122 1.95 -25.96 -17.52
C VAL A 122 3.44 -25.62 -17.43
N SER A 123 3.99 -25.04 -18.50
CA SER A 123 5.31 -24.43 -18.51
C SER A 123 5.17 -22.91 -18.71
N GLN A 124 5.80 -22.11 -17.84
CA GLN A 124 5.79 -20.65 -17.89
C GLN A 124 7.18 -20.09 -18.25
N GLY A 125 7.21 -18.98 -18.98
CA GLY A 125 8.38 -18.17 -19.27
C GLY A 125 8.13 -16.68 -19.01
N GLY A 126 8.98 -15.83 -19.63
CA GLY A 126 8.75 -14.39 -19.75
C GLY A 126 8.32 -13.64 -18.48
N ARG A 127 7.13 -13.02 -18.56
CA ARG A 127 6.39 -12.33 -17.50
C ARG A 127 4.98 -12.92 -17.34
N ASP A 128 4.85 -14.24 -17.50
CA ASP A 128 3.54 -14.88 -17.62
C ASP A 128 2.66 -14.78 -16.36
N THR A 129 1.35 -14.83 -16.59
CA THR A 129 0.32 -14.95 -15.54
C THR A 129 -0.54 -16.19 -15.77
N LEU A 130 -0.67 -17.03 -14.74
CA LEU A 130 -1.49 -18.23 -14.74
C LEU A 130 -2.58 -18.12 -13.66
N ALA A 131 -3.83 -18.36 -14.04
CA ALA A 131 -4.96 -18.52 -13.14
C ALA A 131 -5.60 -19.92 -13.33
N ILE A 132 -5.86 -20.62 -12.23
CA ILE A 132 -6.61 -21.89 -12.17
C ILE A 132 -7.72 -21.71 -11.13
N THR A 133 -8.98 -21.92 -11.51
CA THR A 133 -10.15 -21.58 -10.67
C THR A 133 -11.28 -22.59 -10.87
N ASP A 134 -11.74 -23.25 -9.82
CA ASP A 134 -12.83 -24.25 -9.90
C ASP A 134 -12.49 -25.39 -10.89
N VAL A 135 -11.35 -26.06 -10.64
CA VAL A 135 -10.82 -27.15 -11.50
C VAL A 135 -10.54 -28.42 -10.69
N THR A 136 -11.04 -29.56 -11.18
CA THR A 136 -10.64 -30.90 -10.70
C THR A 136 -9.57 -31.48 -11.62
N ILE A 137 -8.50 -32.03 -11.05
CA ILE A 137 -7.39 -32.68 -11.75
C ILE A 137 -7.24 -34.08 -11.15
N ALA A 138 -7.64 -35.12 -11.87
CA ALA A 138 -7.68 -36.49 -11.32
C ALA A 138 -6.29 -37.09 -11.06
N ARG A 139 -5.22 -36.46 -11.57
CA ARG A 139 -3.82 -36.86 -11.34
C ARG A 139 -2.96 -35.66 -10.95
N ASN A 140 -1.75 -35.52 -11.50
CA ASN A 140 -0.77 -34.57 -11.00
C ASN A 140 -1.01 -33.17 -11.58
N LEU A 141 -0.80 -32.13 -10.76
CA LEU A 141 -0.60 -30.77 -11.26
C LEU A 141 0.90 -30.48 -11.29
N THR A 142 1.43 -30.08 -12.44
CA THR A 142 2.85 -29.71 -12.60
C THR A 142 2.99 -28.33 -13.23
N LEU A 143 3.56 -27.38 -12.49
CA LEU A 143 4.03 -26.07 -12.97
C LEU A 143 5.56 -26.08 -13.09
N ARG A 144 6.11 -25.55 -14.19
CA ARG A 144 7.56 -25.44 -14.41
C ARG A 144 7.91 -24.12 -15.08
N ASN A 145 8.71 -23.31 -14.42
CA ASN A 145 8.89 -21.92 -14.82
C ASN A 145 10.37 -21.65 -15.09
N SER A 146 10.72 -21.23 -16.31
CA SER A 146 12.12 -21.14 -16.76
C SER A 146 12.67 -19.71 -16.83
N THR A 147 12.07 -18.77 -16.12
CA THR A 147 12.48 -17.36 -16.15
C THR A 147 13.77 -17.14 -15.37
N THR A 148 14.57 -16.16 -15.81
CA THR A 148 15.90 -15.84 -15.22
C THR A 148 16.05 -14.38 -14.79
N ARG A 149 15.02 -13.55 -14.98
CA ARG A 149 15.12 -12.08 -14.87
C ARG A 149 14.05 -11.42 -14.00
N LEU A 150 12.81 -11.91 -14.02
CA LEU A 150 11.65 -11.25 -13.41
C LEU A 150 10.67 -12.28 -12.84
N PRO A 151 9.89 -11.90 -11.81
CA PRO A 151 8.89 -12.78 -11.22
C PRO A 151 7.67 -12.94 -12.12
N ILE A 152 7.05 -14.10 -12.01
CA ILE A 152 5.80 -14.48 -12.67
C ILE A 152 4.69 -14.67 -11.64
N ASN A 153 3.44 -14.66 -12.10
CA ASN A 153 2.27 -14.76 -11.22
C ASN A 153 1.52 -16.06 -11.49
N SER A 154 1.28 -16.86 -10.44
CA SER A 154 0.55 -18.12 -10.53
C SER A 154 -0.48 -18.18 -9.40
N THR A 155 -1.76 -18.21 -9.74
CA THR A 155 -2.88 -18.26 -8.78
C THR A 155 -3.70 -19.51 -9.01
N ILE A 156 -3.87 -20.33 -7.97
CA ILE A 156 -4.68 -21.54 -7.97
C ILE A 156 -5.74 -21.37 -6.89
N THR A 157 -7.01 -21.49 -7.27
CA THR A 157 -8.20 -21.24 -6.44
C THR A 157 -9.18 -22.39 -6.60
N SER A 158 -9.83 -22.83 -5.51
CA SER A 158 -10.91 -23.84 -5.55
C SER A 158 -10.54 -25.09 -6.40
N THR A 159 -9.36 -25.66 -6.19
CA THR A 159 -8.78 -26.66 -7.11
C THR A 159 -8.44 -27.95 -6.38
N MET A 160 -8.90 -29.09 -6.90
CA MET A 160 -8.64 -30.42 -6.35
C MET A 160 -7.63 -31.17 -7.22
N VAL A 161 -6.57 -31.71 -6.60
CA VAL A 161 -5.50 -32.47 -7.24
C VAL A 161 -5.49 -33.89 -6.65
N GLY A 162 -6.02 -34.86 -7.39
CA GLY A 162 -6.22 -36.24 -6.94
C GLY A 162 -4.95 -37.09 -6.80
N LYS A 163 -3.79 -36.52 -7.14
CA LYS A 163 -2.43 -37.04 -6.95
C LYS A 163 -1.49 -35.88 -6.58
N GLY A 164 -0.19 -35.99 -6.82
CA GLY A 164 0.79 -35.00 -6.33
C GLY A 164 0.75 -33.63 -7.02
N LEU A 165 1.04 -32.58 -6.26
CA LEU A 165 1.30 -31.22 -6.74
C LEU A 165 2.82 -31.01 -6.90
N ARG A 166 3.27 -30.45 -8.03
CA ARG A 166 4.66 -30.03 -8.21
C ARG A 166 4.79 -28.67 -8.85
N ILE A 167 5.41 -27.73 -8.15
CA ILE A 167 5.73 -26.38 -8.63
C ILE A 167 7.25 -26.22 -8.58
N VAL A 168 7.86 -25.79 -9.68
CA VAL A 168 9.29 -25.49 -9.76
C VAL A 168 9.47 -24.15 -10.46
N SER A 169 9.94 -23.14 -9.73
CA SER A 169 10.22 -21.81 -10.28
C SER A 169 11.62 -21.70 -10.89
N GLY A 170 11.91 -20.56 -11.51
CA GLY A 170 13.21 -20.23 -12.09
C GLY A 170 13.89 -19.09 -11.33
N ALA A 171 15.11 -18.72 -11.75
CA ALA A 171 15.89 -17.64 -11.14
C ALA A 171 15.30 -16.22 -11.28
N GLY A 172 14.08 -16.08 -11.84
CA GLY A 172 13.33 -14.82 -11.90
C GLY A 172 12.55 -14.47 -10.63
N GLY A 173 12.22 -15.44 -9.78
CA GLY A 173 11.29 -15.29 -8.66
C GLY A 173 9.84 -15.69 -9.00
N GLN A 174 8.98 -15.81 -8.00
CA GLN A 174 7.64 -16.37 -8.11
C GLN A 174 6.67 -15.69 -7.14
N ASN A 175 5.59 -15.11 -7.67
CA ASN A 175 4.38 -14.84 -6.88
C ASN A 175 3.44 -16.06 -7.04
N LEU A 176 3.22 -16.81 -5.97
CA LEU A 176 2.34 -17.98 -5.94
C LEU A 176 1.21 -17.78 -4.91
N THR A 177 -0.03 -17.97 -5.34
CA THR A 177 -1.18 -18.06 -4.43
C THR A 177 -1.87 -19.40 -4.61
N LEU A 178 -1.99 -20.17 -3.53
CA LEU A 178 -2.89 -21.32 -3.41
C LEU A 178 -4.03 -20.91 -2.47
N LYS A 179 -5.28 -21.00 -2.92
CA LYS A 179 -6.46 -20.75 -2.08
C LYS A 179 -7.52 -21.84 -2.25
N SER A 180 -7.98 -22.43 -1.15
CA SER A 180 -8.98 -23.53 -1.20
C SER A 180 -8.54 -24.65 -2.17
N VAL A 181 -7.27 -25.04 -2.07
CA VAL A 181 -6.66 -26.13 -2.86
C VAL A 181 -6.64 -27.41 -2.02
N GLU A 182 -6.99 -28.53 -2.62
CA GLU A 182 -6.97 -29.86 -2.01
C GLU A 182 -5.99 -30.75 -2.79
N VAL A 183 -5.03 -31.39 -2.11
CA VAL A 183 -4.02 -32.25 -2.74
C VAL A 183 -3.94 -33.60 -2.02
N ASN A 184 -4.18 -34.69 -2.75
CA ASN A 184 -4.43 -36.02 -2.18
C ASN A 184 -3.18 -36.91 -2.07
N GLU A 185 -2.07 -36.50 -2.67
CA GLU A 185 -0.73 -37.10 -2.53
C GLU A 185 0.31 -35.97 -2.44
N SER A 186 1.58 -36.32 -2.28
CA SER A 186 2.65 -35.43 -1.86
C SER A 186 2.78 -34.16 -2.72
N ALA A 187 3.04 -33.04 -2.06
CA ALA A 187 3.11 -31.71 -2.64
C ALA A 187 4.54 -31.13 -2.54
N LEU A 188 5.08 -30.63 -3.65
CA LEU A 188 6.43 -30.12 -3.75
C LEU A 188 6.45 -28.73 -4.40
N ILE A 189 6.96 -27.74 -3.68
CA ILE A 189 7.21 -26.38 -4.16
C ILE A 189 8.72 -26.10 -4.03
N LEU A 190 9.38 -25.82 -5.15
CA LEU A 190 10.79 -25.42 -5.22
C LEU A 190 10.88 -24.06 -5.91
N THR A 191 11.59 -23.08 -5.34
CA THR A 191 11.71 -21.74 -5.95
C THR A 191 13.16 -21.28 -6.22
N GLY A 192 13.41 -19.97 -6.31
CA GLY A 192 14.32 -19.39 -7.31
C GLY A 192 15.69 -18.90 -6.84
N MET A 193 16.10 -17.73 -7.35
CA MET A 193 17.29 -16.99 -6.91
C MET A 193 16.99 -15.48 -6.75
N ARG A 194 15.71 -15.14 -6.51
CA ARG A 194 15.15 -13.80 -6.30
C ARG A 194 13.87 -13.95 -5.49
N TYR A 195 13.54 -12.92 -4.69
CA TYR A 195 12.28 -12.70 -3.98
C TYR A 195 11.11 -13.55 -4.51
N ASP A 196 10.73 -14.56 -3.75
CA ASP A 196 9.57 -15.42 -3.95
C ASP A 196 8.49 -15.06 -2.90
N ALA A 197 7.24 -14.82 -3.34
CA ALA A 197 6.10 -14.60 -2.45
C ALA A 197 5.10 -15.74 -2.59
N ILE A 198 5.04 -16.61 -1.58
CA ILE A 198 4.21 -17.81 -1.56
C ILE A 198 3.11 -17.63 -0.52
N THR A 199 1.85 -17.57 -0.96
CA THR A 199 0.67 -17.51 -0.09
C THR A 199 -0.14 -18.79 -0.23
N ILE A 200 -0.42 -19.46 0.89
CA ILE A 200 -1.28 -20.65 0.97
C ILE A 200 -2.41 -20.34 1.95
N ASN A 201 -3.65 -20.41 1.48
CA ASN A 201 -4.83 -20.02 2.23
C ASN A 201 -5.93 -21.07 2.08
N ASP A 202 -6.70 -21.37 3.13
CA ASP A 202 -7.85 -22.30 3.10
C ASP A 202 -7.58 -23.70 2.50
N SER A 203 -6.32 -24.16 2.40
CA SER A 203 -5.90 -25.29 1.55
C SER A 203 -5.48 -26.53 2.35
N THR A 204 -5.85 -27.73 1.90
CA THR A 204 -5.55 -29.01 2.57
C THR A 204 -4.60 -29.88 1.77
N PHE A 205 -3.57 -30.41 2.42
CA PHE A 205 -2.61 -31.37 1.87
C PHE A 205 -2.68 -32.66 2.68
N HIS A 206 -3.03 -33.77 2.03
CA HIS A 206 -3.34 -35.06 2.68
C HIS A 206 -2.12 -35.98 2.91
N ASP A 207 -0.96 -35.58 2.37
CA ASP A 207 0.29 -36.35 2.32
C ASP A 207 1.47 -35.37 2.45
N ASP A 208 2.71 -35.85 2.40
CA ASP A 208 3.93 -35.07 2.63
C ASP A 208 3.99 -33.77 1.80
N PHE A 209 4.24 -32.64 2.48
CA PHE A 209 4.37 -31.31 1.90
C PHE A 209 5.80 -30.79 2.07
N VAL A 210 6.43 -30.40 0.96
CA VAL A 210 7.77 -29.81 0.95
C VAL A 210 7.74 -28.48 0.21
N LEU A 211 8.06 -27.39 0.91
CA LEU A 211 8.39 -26.09 0.34
C LEU A 211 9.87 -25.82 0.62
N ASN A 212 10.65 -25.61 -0.43
CA ASN A 212 12.02 -25.10 -0.34
C ASN A 212 12.10 -23.81 -1.17
N SER A 213 12.25 -22.67 -0.50
CA SER A 213 12.57 -21.43 -1.18
C SER A 213 14.07 -21.36 -1.48
N GLY A 214 14.41 -20.52 -2.44
CA GLY A 214 15.73 -20.53 -3.08
C GLY A 214 16.69 -19.53 -2.47
N ARG A 215 17.44 -18.81 -3.30
CA ARG A 215 18.19 -17.63 -2.81
C ARG A 215 17.27 -16.42 -2.94
N GLY A 216 17.12 -15.62 -1.91
CA GLY A 216 16.12 -14.56 -1.89
C GLY A 216 15.97 -13.95 -0.52
N ALA A 217 15.12 -12.94 -0.43
CA ALA A 217 14.53 -12.50 0.83
C ALA A 217 13.03 -12.71 0.60
N ASP A 218 12.52 -13.85 1.02
CA ASP A 218 11.28 -14.45 0.54
C ASP A 218 10.13 -14.26 1.54
N ALA A 219 8.90 -14.26 1.03
CA ALA A 219 7.70 -13.98 1.81
C ALA A 219 6.72 -15.15 1.77
N ILE A 220 6.88 -16.09 2.71
CA ILE A 220 6.01 -17.26 2.86
C ILE A 220 4.86 -16.92 3.82
N ARG A 221 3.61 -17.16 3.41
CA ARG A 221 2.41 -16.92 4.22
C ARG A 221 1.49 -18.13 4.18
N LEU A 222 1.22 -18.70 5.35
CA LEU A 222 0.20 -19.72 5.55
C LEU A 222 -0.95 -19.07 6.32
N GLU A 223 -2.14 -18.99 5.74
CA GLU A 223 -3.28 -18.24 6.28
C GLU A 223 -4.59 -19.06 6.18
N ALA A 224 -5.68 -18.54 6.77
CA ALA A 224 -7.04 -19.06 6.61
C ALA A 224 -8.05 -17.90 6.56
N GLY A 225 -9.21 -18.13 5.95
CA GLY A 225 -10.24 -17.15 5.56
C GLY A 225 -11.01 -16.44 6.68
N GLY A 226 -10.42 -16.28 7.88
CA GLY A 226 -10.88 -15.31 8.88
C GLY A 226 -12.18 -15.62 9.63
N THR A 227 -12.71 -16.84 9.57
CA THR A 227 -13.93 -17.23 10.32
C THR A 227 -13.68 -18.44 11.21
N VAL A 228 -14.21 -18.45 12.44
CA VAL A 228 -13.86 -19.44 13.49
C VAL A 228 -14.13 -20.89 13.04
N ASN A 229 -15.21 -21.08 12.28
CA ASN A 229 -15.66 -22.36 11.72
C ASN A 229 -15.46 -22.46 10.20
N GLY A 230 -14.64 -21.59 9.62
CA GLY A 230 -14.31 -21.63 8.19
C GLY A 230 -13.35 -22.77 7.82
N PRO A 231 -13.04 -22.91 6.52
CA PRO A 231 -11.88 -23.69 6.09
C PRO A 231 -10.59 -23.15 6.73
N ARG A 232 -9.55 -23.99 6.76
CA ARG A 232 -8.22 -23.65 7.28
C ARG A 232 -7.15 -24.23 6.37
N THR A 233 -5.98 -23.59 6.32
CA THR A 233 -4.80 -24.25 5.78
C THR A 233 -4.37 -25.38 6.72
N ARG A 234 -4.26 -26.60 6.18
CA ARG A 234 -4.06 -27.83 6.95
C ARG A 234 -3.11 -28.80 6.23
N PHE A 235 -2.16 -29.33 6.97
CA PHE A 235 -1.19 -30.32 6.49
C PHE A 235 -1.37 -31.62 7.29
N GLU A 236 -1.77 -32.70 6.62
CA GLU A 236 -2.01 -33.99 7.26
C GLU A 236 -0.75 -34.88 7.34
N GLY A 237 0.10 -34.85 6.31
CA GLY A 237 1.39 -35.56 6.27
C GLY A 237 2.57 -34.74 6.80
N SER A 238 3.80 -35.27 6.62
CA SER A 238 5.01 -34.60 7.10
C SER A 238 5.25 -33.30 6.35
N THR A 239 5.60 -32.24 7.07
CA THR A 239 5.71 -30.90 6.52
C THR A 239 7.12 -30.34 6.66
N VAL A 240 7.77 -30.03 5.55
CA VAL A 240 9.07 -29.35 5.52
C VAL A 240 8.91 -28.00 4.84
N ILE A 241 9.27 -26.93 5.55
CA ILE A 241 9.35 -25.58 5.00
C ILE A 241 10.76 -25.08 5.29
N ALA A 242 11.60 -25.09 4.26
CA ALA A 242 12.92 -24.49 4.28
C ALA A 242 12.88 -23.17 3.50
N ALA A 243 13.09 -22.06 4.21
CA ALA A 243 13.65 -20.86 3.61
C ALA A 243 15.14 -21.10 3.31
N GLY A 244 15.77 -20.23 2.53
CA GLY A 244 16.94 -20.60 1.75
C GLY A 244 18.21 -19.82 2.08
N ALA A 245 18.39 -18.64 1.48
CA ALA A 245 19.53 -17.77 1.79
C ALA A 245 19.31 -16.30 1.38
N GLY A 246 19.35 -15.44 2.39
CA GLY A 246 18.92 -14.03 2.43
C GLY A 246 17.82 -13.88 3.49
N ASP A 247 17.35 -12.66 3.78
CA ASP A 247 16.53 -12.41 4.98
C ASP A 247 15.05 -12.82 4.78
N ASP A 248 14.71 -14.06 5.12
CA ASP A 248 13.43 -14.69 4.81
C ASP A 248 12.34 -14.46 5.88
N ALA A 249 11.06 -14.39 5.49
CA ALA A 249 9.98 -14.02 6.41
C ALA A 249 8.71 -14.89 6.30
N LEU A 250 8.56 -15.82 7.25
CA LEU A 250 7.45 -16.76 7.36
C LEU A 250 6.30 -16.21 8.24
N GLN A 251 5.06 -16.32 7.76
CA GLN A 251 3.83 -15.99 8.51
C GLN A 251 2.96 -17.23 8.68
N LEU A 252 2.47 -17.47 9.91
CA LEU A 252 1.73 -18.68 10.29
C LEU A 252 0.36 -18.33 10.89
N GLY A 253 -0.53 -17.80 10.05
CA GLY A 253 -1.87 -17.33 10.41
C GLY A 253 -1.90 -15.85 10.79
N GLN A 254 -2.97 -15.45 11.48
CA GLN A 254 -3.18 -14.07 11.92
C GLN A 254 -3.54 -14.02 13.40
N THR A 255 -2.84 -13.17 14.15
CA THR A 255 -3.14 -12.85 15.55
C THR A 255 -4.47 -12.10 15.68
N GLY A 256 -5.21 -12.31 16.78
CA GLY A 256 -6.52 -11.70 17.04
C GLY A 256 -7.73 -12.38 16.34
N GLN A 257 -7.49 -13.28 15.39
CA GLN A 257 -8.56 -13.98 14.65
C GLN A 257 -8.57 -15.48 14.98
N ALA A 258 -9.47 -15.93 15.85
CA ALA A 258 -9.56 -17.34 16.29
C ALA A 258 -9.90 -18.35 15.17
N GLY A 259 -10.33 -17.86 13.99
CA GLY A 259 -10.49 -18.66 12.77
C GLY A 259 -9.25 -18.76 11.90
N ASN A 260 -8.33 -17.80 11.98
CA ASN A 260 -7.17 -17.70 11.08
C ASN A 260 -5.96 -18.50 11.64
N ARG A 261 -6.18 -19.80 11.84
CA ARG A 261 -5.20 -20.75 12.40
C ARG A 261 -4.79 -21.80 11.37
N VAL A 262 -3.49 -22.09 11.29
CA VAL A 262 -2.92 -23.19 10.50
C VAL A 262 -2.88 -24.48 11.34
N ASP A 263 -3.33 -25.62 10.80
CA ASP A 263 -3.36 -26.91 11.52
C ASP A 263 -2.35 -27.92 10.90
N PHE A 264 -1.26 -28.25 11.61
CA PHE A 264 -0.29 -29.29 11.26
C PHE A 264 -0.55 -30.58 12.06
N VAL A 265 -0.71 -31.73 11.40
CA VAL A 265 -1.20 -32.98 12.00
C VAL A 265 -0.11 -34.03 12.26
N ASP A 266 1.00 -34.01 11.52
CA ASP A 266 2.16 -34.87 11.74
C ASP A 266 3.41 -34.06 12.13
N SER A 267 4.63 -34.56 11.84
CA SER A 267 5.89 -33.84 12.02
C SER A 267 6.01 -32.61 11.14
N VAL A 268 6.50 -31.50 11.71
CA VAL A 268 6.88 -30.31 10.94
C VAL A 268 8.32 -29.89 11.23
N SER A 269 9.04 -29.53 10.16
CA SER A 269 10.34 -28.87 10.22
C SER A 269 10.25 -27.52 9.51
N LEU A 270 10.54 -26.45 10.25
CA LEU A 270 10.68 -25.09 9.75
C LEU A 270 12.17 -24.72 9.85
N ASP A 271 12.78 -24.35 8.74
CA ASP A 271 14.19 -23.92 8.69
C ASP A 271 14.28 -22.57 7.99
N GLY A 272 14.97 -21.60 8.58
CA GLY A 272 15.26 -20.30 7.97
C GLY A 272 16.39 -20.38 6.95
N GLY A 273 17.26 -21.38 7.06
CA GLY A 273 18.42 -21.50 6.17
C GLY A 273 19.54 -20.55 6.56
N ALA A 274 19.70 -19.45 5.83
CA ALA A 274 20.88 -18.58 5.95
C ALA A 274 20.59 -17.09 5.68
N GLY A 275 19.91 -16.43 6.61
CA GLY A 275 19.77 -14.97 6.66
C GLY A 275 19.45 -14.45 8.06
N SER A 276 18.79 -13.29 8.11
CA SER A 276 18.20 -12.70 9.32
C SER A 276 16.71 -13.07 9.39
N ASP A 277 16.44 -14.37 9.48
CA ASP A 277 15.15 -14.94 9.12
C ASP A 277 14.10 -14.78 10.22
N ILE A 278 12.85 -14.40 9.89
CA ILE A 278 11.80 -14.13 10.88
C ILE A 278 10.55 -15.00 10.73
N ILE A 279 10.09 -15.57 11.84
CA ILE A 279 8.72 -16.10 12.01
C ILE A 279 7.87 -15.06 12.72
N ARG A 280 6.71 -14.73 12.16
CA ARG A 280 5.76 -13.75 12.72
C ARG A 280 4.31 -14.22 12.67
N ARG A 281 3.46 -13.60 13.51
CA ARG A 281 2.01 -13.89 13.62
C ARG A 281 1.70 -15.37 13.91
N PHE A 282 2.34 -15.95 14.93
CA PHE A 282 2.33 -17.40 15.21
C PHE A 282 0.97 -17.92 15.73
N ASN A 283 0.00 -18.12 14.83
CA ASN A 283 -1.30 -18.73 15.08
C ASN A 283 -1.39 -20.10 14.38
N ALA A 284 -0.60 -21.06 14.89
CA ALA A 284 -0.54 -22.43 14.38
C ALA A 284 -0.80 -23.45 15.48
N ARG A 285 -1.40 -24.59 15.11
CA ARG A 285 -1.53 -25.79 15.94
C ARG A 285 -0.62 -26.87 15.38
N PHE A 286 0.12 -27.52 16.27
CA PHE A 286 0.94 -28.68 15.96
C PHE A 286 0.42 -29.86 16.79
N ALA A 287 0.20 -31.02 16.16
CA ALA A 287 -0.12 -32.25 16.88
C ALA A 287 1.13 -32.93 17.45
N THR A 288 2.28 -32.71 16.81
CA THR A 288 3.62 -33.12 17.27
C THR A 288 4.44 -31.90 17.73
N LYS A 289 5.70 -32.08 18.15
CA LYS A 289 6.61 -30.95 18.37
C LYS A 289 7.19 -30.50 17.02
N ALA A 290 6.99 -29.23 16.68
CA ALA A 290 7.70 -28.59 15.58
C ALA A 290 9.22 -28.54 15.85
N GLN A 291 10.02 -28.78 14.81
CA GLN A 291 11.42 -28.34 14.76
C GLN A 291 11.44 -26.96 14.10
N ILE A 292 12.15 -26.01 14.71
CA ILE A 292 12.32 -24.64 14.20
C ILE A 292 13.80 -24.28 14.31
N ASN A 293 14.45 -24.09 13.17
CA ASN A 293 15.86 -23.68 13.02
C ASN A 293 15.93 -22.39 12.19
N GLY A 294 17.05 -21.66 12.26
CA GLY A 294 17.31 -20.43 11.49
C GLY A 294 16.51 -19.20 11.93
N PHE A 295 15.20 -19.35 12.16
CA PHE A 295 14.28 -18.25 12.42
C PHE A 295 14.34 -17.62 13.82
N GLU A 296 14.39 -16.28 13.88
CA GLU A 296 13.97 -15.50 15.04
C GLU A 296 12.43 -15.43 15.11
N VAL A 297 11.86 -15.74 16.28
CA VAL A 297 10.40 -15.69 16.49
C VAL A 297 9.97 -14.28 16.89
N VAL A 298 9.82 -13.42 15.88
CA VAL A 298 9.26 -12.06 16.00
C VAL A 298 7.74 -12.15 16.21
N ASN A 299 7.36 -12.49 17.44
CA ASN A 299 6.04 -12.16 17.94
C ASN A 299 5.90 -10.62 17.91
N PRO A 300 4.88 -10.03 17.27
CA PRO A 300 4.49 -8.67 17.64
C PRO A 300 4.19 -8.70 19.14
N SER A 301 4.71 -7.71 19.88
CA SER A 301 4.53 -7.63 21.33
C SER A 301 3.05 -7.81 21.66
N ALA A 302 2.71 -8.89 22.37
CA ALA A 302 1.32 -9.24 22.60
C ALA A 302 0.63 -8.06 23.28
N ASP A 303 -0.40 -7.51 22.64
CA ASP A 303 -1.06 -6.34 23.20
C ASP A 303 -1.72 -6.74 24.51
N THR A 304 -1.22 -6.14 25.57
CA THR A 304 -1.58 -6.36 26.97
C THR A 304 -2.07 -5.06 27.59
N THR A 305 -2.23 -4.01 26.76
CA THR A 305 -2.91 -2.78 27.12
C THR A 305 -4.37 -3.12 27.35
N ALA A 306 -4.91 -2.72 28.51
CA ALA A 306 -6.34 -2.84 28.74
C ALA A 306 -7.04 -1.62 28.13
N PRO A 307 -8.10 -1.81 27.32
CA PRO A 307 -8.81 -0.69 26.71
C PRO A 307 -9.43 0.23 27.76
N THR A 308 -9.51 1.51 27.43
CA THR A 308 -10.05 2.57 28.29
C THR A 308 -11.13 3.36 27.56
N VAL A 309 -12.08 3.93 28.31
CA VAL A 309 -13.12 4.82 27.75
C VAL A 309 -12.67 6.27 27.93
N THR A 310 -12.17 6.86 26.86
CA THR A 310 -11.57 8.20 26.80
C THR A 310 -12.62 9.31 26.90
N SER A 311 -13.81 9.11 26.32
CA SER A 311 -14.92 10.08 26.36
C SER A 311 -16.31 9.41 26.24
N THR A 312 -17.37 10.16 26.54
CA THR A 312 -18.78 9.72 26.57
C THR A 312 -19.72 10.86 26.21
N ASP A 313 -20.77 10.62 25.41
CA ASP A 313 -21.84 11.58 25.08
C ASP A 313 -23.22 10.89 25.23
N ALA A 314 -24.10 11.23 26.15
CA ALA A 314 -23.99 12.30 27.12
C ALA A 314 -22.80 12.12 28.09
N ALA A 315 -22.15 13.24 28.39
CA ALA A 315 -21.01 13.29 29.30
C ALA A 315 -21.42 12.96 30.75
N ASN A 316 -20.46 12.44 31.53
CA ASN A 316 -20.71 12.12 32.94
C ASN A 316 -21.15 13.35 33.73
N ASN A 317 -22.25 13.21 34.46
CA ASN A 317 -22.97 14.25 35.21
C ASN A 317 -23.56 15.39 34.34
N ALA A 318 -23.70 15.20 33.03
CA ALA A 318 -24.38 16.19 32.17
C ALA A 318 -25.85 16.36 32.57
N THR A 319 -26.34 17.59 32.56
CA THR A 319 -27.72 17.96 32.90
C THR A 319 -28.41 18.62 31.73
N GLY A 320 -29.73 18.41 31.57
CA GLY A 320 -30.49 18.98 30.46
C GLY A 320 -30.38 18.17 29.15
N VAL A 321 -29.91 16.91 29.23
CA VAL A 321 -29.74 16.03 28.08
C VAL A 321 -31.07 15.80 27.36
N ALA A 322 -31.08 15.89 26.04
CA ALA A 322 -32.31 15.77 25.26
C ALA A 322 -32.94 14.38 25.32
N LEU A 323 -34.27 14.30 25.26
CA LEU A 323 -34.99 13.04 25.46
C LEU A 323 -34.69 11.98 24.40
N ASN A 324 -34.34 12.40 23.18
CA ASN A 324 -33.99 11.55 22.03
C ASN A 324 -32.48 11.27 21.90
N ARG A 325 -31.64 11.69 22.86
CA ARG A 325 -30.18 11.55 22.75
C ARG A 325 -29.74 10.08 22.91
N LYS A 326 -29.11 9.54 21.87
CA LYS A 326 -28.32 8.30 21.89
C LYS A 326 -27.14 8.46 22.86
N VAL A 327 -26.73 7.37 23.50
CA VAL A 327 -25.67 7.37 24.52
C VAL A 327 -24.45 6.63 23.98
N ALA A 328 -23.34 7.33 23.81
CA ALA A 328 -22.12 6.84 23.20
C ALA A 328 -20.92 6.85 24.15
N ALA A 329 -19.94 6.00 23.85
CA ALA A 329 -18.66 5.89 24.54
C ALA A 329 -17.54 5.66 23.52
N ILE A 330 -16.45 6.41 23.68
CA ILE A 330 -15.29 6.40 22.79
C ILE A 330 -14.14 5.70 23.52
N PHE A 331 -13.51 4.73 22.87
CA PHE A 331 -12.42 3.93 23.44
C PHE A 331 -11.04 4.47 23.04
N SER A 332 -9.98 4.03 23.75
CA SER A 332 -8.58 4.31 23.40
C SER A 332 -8.11 3.68 22.09
N GLU A 333 -8.84 2.67 21.60
CA GLU A 333 -8.37 1.75 20.56
C GLU A 333 -9.52 1.04 19.84
N ALA A 334 -9.19 0.14 18.92
CA ALA A 334 -10.15 -0.66 18.17
C ALA A 334 -10.66 -1.87 18.99
N MET A 335 -11.91 -1.83 19.38
CA MET A 335 -12.57 -2.89 20.16
C MET A 335 -12.96 -4.10 19.30
N ASN A 336 -13.23 -5.24 19.95
CA ASN A 336 -13.87 -6.39 19.32
C ASN A 336 -15.40 -6.20 19.31
N PRO A 337 -16.04 -5.99 18.14
CA PRO A 337 -17.46 -5.64 18.07
C PRO A 337 -18.38 -6.73 18.63
N LEU A 338 -17.97 -8.00 18.60
CA LEU A 338 -18.75 -9.12 19.14
C LEU A 338 -18.88 -9.07 20.68
N THR A 339 -18.08 -8.25 21.36
CA THR A 339 -18.14 -8.05 22.81
C THR A 339 -18.93 -6.80 23.21
N ILE A 340 -19.37 -5.98 22.26
CA ILE A 340 -20.10 -4.73 22.48
C ILE A 340 -21.56 -4.96 22.06
N THR A 341 -22.41 -5.24 23.05
CA THR A 341 -23.80 -5.67 22.87
C THR A 341 -24.69 -5.07 23.95
N THR A 342 -26.01 -5.26 23.86
CA THR A 342 -26.98 -4.79 24.86
C THR A 342 -26.86 -5.48 26.24
N SER A 343 -26.03 -6.52 26.40
CA SER A 343 -25.69 -7.09 27.72
C SER A 343 -24.41 -6.50 28.33
N THR A 344 -23.54 -5.92 27.50
CA THR A 344 -22.23 -5.41 27.91
C THR A 344 -22.15 -3.88 27.89
N PHE A 345 -22.99 -3.20 27.11
CA PHE A 345 -23.31 -1.77 27.18
C PHE A 345 -24.80 -1.63 27.49
N THR A 346 -25.12 -1.06 28.65
CA THR A 346 -26.49 -0.97 29.19
C THR A 346 -26.84 0.46 29.62
N LEU A 347 -28.14 0.78 29.61
CA LEU A 347 -28.71 2.03 30.12
C LEU A 347 -29.83 1.71 31.11
N THR A 348 -29.84 2.40 32.26
CA THR A 348 -30.84 2.21 33.33
C THR A 348 -31.38 3.55 33.83
N GLY A 349 -32.66 3.59 34.18
CA GLY A 349 -33.30 4.71 34.87
C GLY A 349 -33.31 4.53 36.40
N PRO A 350 -34.03 5.41 37.13
CA PRO A 350 -34.17 5.34 38.58
C PRO A 350 -34.64 3.97 39.06
N GLY A 351 -34.12 3.50 40.20
CA GLY A 351 -34.41 2.16 40.72
C GLY A 351 -33.83 1.00 39.90
N SER A 352 -32.80 1.27 39.08
CA SER A 352 -32.14 0.29 38.19
C SER A 352 -33.06 -0.31 37.12
N ASN A 353 -34.14 0.38 36.76
CA ASN A 353 -35.04 -0.04 35.69
C ASN A 353 -34.31 0.00 34.34
N ALA A 354 -34.18 -1.14 33.66
CA ALA A 354 -33.48 -1.24 32.37
C ALA A 354 -34.24 -0.49 31.25
N ILE A 355 -33.50 0.29 30.45
CA ILE A 355 -34.04 0.96 29.27
C ILE A 355 -33.82 0.06 28.06
N ALA A 356 -34.86 -0.17 27.27
CA ALA A 356 -34.76 -0.95 26.04
C ALA A 356 -34.10 -0.11 24.93
N GLY A 357 -33.16 -0.71 24.22
CA GLY A 357 -32.41 -0.06 23.14
C GLY A 357 -31.60 -1.06 22.32
N THR A 358 -30.93 -0.56 21.29
CA THR A 358 -29.95 -1.29 20.48
C THR A 358 -28.54 -0.76 20.77
N VAL A 359 -27.51 -1.53 20.42
CA VAL A 359 -26.10 -1.11 20.51
C VAL A 359 -25.44 -1.29 19.15
N THR A 360 -24.76 -0.25 18.68
CA THR A 360 -23.89 -0.27 17.50
C THR A 360 -22.45 0.02 17.91
N TYR A 361 -21.49 -0.35 17.05
CA TYR A 361 -20.07 -0.03 17.23
C TYR A 361 -19.44 0.29 15.87
N VAL A 362 -18.81 1.46 15.76
CA VAL A 362 -18.19 1.97 14.52
C VAL A 362 -16.89 2.71 14.87
N GLY A 363 -15.80 2.39 14.16
CA GLY A 363 -14.48 2.97 14.43
C GLY A 363 -13.96 2.60 15.82
N THR A 364 -13.94 3.57 16.73
CA THR A 364 -13.61 3.45 18.16
C THR A 364 -14.79 3.82 19.08
N THR A 365 -16.01 3.97 18.54
CA THR A 365 -17.19 4.44 19.28
C THR A 365 -18.27 3.35 19.37
N ALA A 366 -18.73 3.05 20.59
CA ALA A 366 -19.97 2.31 20.82
C ALA A 366 -21.13 3.28 21.05
N THR A 367 -22.31 3.01 20.49
CA THR A 367 -23.51 3.85 20.65
C THR A 367 -24.72 2.99 21.05
N PHE A 368 -25.26 3.25 22.24
CA PHE A 368 -26.54 2.74 22.71
C PHE A 368 -27.66 3.68 22.23
N THR A 369 -28.61 3.16 21.45
CA THR A 369 -29.78 3.89 20.96
C THR A 369 -31.02 3.43 21.71
N PRO A 370 -31.65 4.27 22.56
CA PRO A 370 -32.93 3.95 23.20
C PRO A 370 -34.04 3.72 22.16
N ASN A 371 -34.91 2.72 22.38
CA ASN A 371 -36.02 2.41 21.48
C ASN A 371 -37.15 3.46 21.50
N SER A 372 -37.12 4.38 22.47
CA SER A 372 -38.07 5.48 22.65
C SER A 372 -37.39 6.62 23.38
N ASN A 373 -37.92 7.84 23.24
CA ASN A 373 -37.48 8.99 24.03
C ASN A 373 -37.44 8.66 25.54
N LEU A 374 -36.33 9.05 26.19
CA LEU A 374 -36.13 8.97 27.61
C LEU A 374 -37.13 9.87 28.37
N THR A 375 -37.44 9.51 29.61
CA THR A 375 -38.32 10.34 30.45
C THR A 375 -37.62 11.66 30.82
N ALA A 376 -38.41 12.74 30.91
CA ALA A 376 -37.91 14.09 31.17
C ALA A 376 -37.48 14.31 32.63
N ASN A 377 -36.48 15.17 32.84
CA ASN A 377 -35.94 15.54 34.15
C ASN A 377 -35.51 14.34 35.02
N THR A 378 -35.01 13.28 34.38
CA THR A 378 -34.70 11.98 34.98
C THR A 378 -33.21 11.69 34.88
N THR A 379 -32.60 11.22 35.98
CA THR A 379 -31.23 10.72 35.97
C THR A 379 -31.18 9.27 35.47
N PHE A 380 -30.33 9.03 34.47
CA PHE A 380 -30.02 7.70 33.93
C PHE A 380 -28.57 7.33 34.24
N THR A 381 -28.31 6.03 34.36
CA THR A 381 -26.98 5.45 34.55
C THR A 381 -26.65 4.54 33.37
N ALA A 382 -25.57 4.87 32.66
CA ALA A 382 -25.01 4.06 31.59
C ALA A 382 -23.84 3.23 32.12
N THR A 383 -23.74 1.97 31.70
CA THR A 383 -22.71 1.04 32.16
C THR A 383 -22.12 0.25 31.01
N LEU A 384 -20.81 0.36 30.82
CA LEU A 384 -19.98 -0.56 30.06
C LEU A 384 -19.30 -1.55 31.01
N THR A 385 -19.58 -2.84 30.84
CA THR A 385 -19.06 -3.92 31.69
C THR A 385 -17.65 -4.34 31.29
N THR A 386 -16.95 -5.05 32.19
CA THR A 386 -15.68 -5.75 31.89
C THR A 386 -15.86 -6.96 30.94
N GLY A 387 -17.06 -7.20 30.41
CA GLY A 387 -17.28 -8.12 29.30
C GLY A 387 -16.85 -7.56 27.94
N VAL A 388 -16.70 -6.24 27.83
CA VAL A 388 -16.20 -5.53 26.63
C VAL A 388 -14.68 -5.69 26.51
N LYS A 389 -14.19 -5.99 25.29
CA LYS A 389 -12.79 -6.31 25.01
C LYS A 389 -12.26 -5.68 23.72
N ASP A 390 -10.94 -5.53 23.66
CA ASP A 390 -10.19 -5.21 22.43
C ASP A 390 -10.08 -6.41 21.46
N GLN A 391 -9.35 -6.23 20.36
CA GLN A 391 -9.09 -7.27 19.35
C GLN A 391 -8.03 -8.32 19.75
N ALA A 392 -7.17 -8.05 20.75
CA ALA A 392 -6.23 -9.01 21.33
C ALA A 392 -6.91 -9.91 22.39
N GLY A 393 -7.99 -9.43 23.01
CA GLY A 393 -8.79 -10.09 24.03
C GLY A 393 -8.71 -9.49 25.43
N ASN A 394 -7.99 -8.37 25.64
CA ASN A 394 -7.96 -7.72 26.96
C ASN A 394 -9.30 -7.03 27.21
N ALA A 395 -9.72 -7.03 28.47
CA ALA A 395 -10.98 -6.43 28.91
C ALA A 395 -10.76 -5.03 29.47
N LEU A 396 -11.82 -4.22 29.51
CA LEU A 396 -11.83 -3.02 30.37
C LEU A 396 -11.42 -3.42 31.80
N THR A 397 -10.41 -2.75 32.36
CA THR A 397 -9.85 -3.09 33.70
C THR A 397 -10.90 -2.96 34.82
N SER A 398 -11.89 -2.10 34.62
CA SER A 398 -13.06 -1.94 35.48
C SER A 398 -14.26 -1.52 34.65
N ALA A 399 -15.48 -1.74 35.16
CA ALA A 399 -16.70 -1.32 34.46
C ALA A 399 -16.79 0.22 34.45
N LYS A 400 -16.90 0.82 33.25
CA LYS A 400 -17.12 2.26 33.09
C LYS A 400 -18.60 2.55 33.33
N VAL A 401 -18.90 3.09 34.50
CA VAL A 401 -20.23 3.58 34.88
C VAL A 401 -20.23 5.11 34.82
N TRP A 402 -21.27 5.71 34.25
CA TRP A 402 -21.48 7.16 34.27
C TRP A 402 -22.97 7.51 34.33
N THR A 403 -23.29 8.73 34.77
CA THR A 403 -24.67 9.19 34.86
C THR A 403 -24.90 10.44 34.02
N PHE A 404 -26.15 10.70 33.65
CA PHE A 404 -26.59 11.97 33.08
C PHE A 404 -28.06 12.22 33.44
N THR A 405 -28.51 13.47 33.42
CA THR A 405 -29.89 13.85 33.73
C THR A 405 -30.52 14.54 32.52
N THR A 406 -31.67 14.03 32.09
CA THR A 406 -32.40 14.59 30.95
C THR A 406 -33.00 15.96 31.26
N GLY A 407 -33.25 16.74 30.21
CA GLY A 407 -34.00 17.99 30.28
C GLY A 407 -35.51 17.78 30.14
N ALA A 408 -36.22 18.83 29.72
CA ALA A 408 -37.67 18.81 29.53
C ALA A 408 -38.10 18.46 28.08
N THR A 409 -37.20 18.57 27.09
CA THR A 409 -37.53 18.53 25.66
C THR A 409 -36.63 17.59 24.86
N ALA A 410 -37.14 17.09 23.74
CA ALA A 410 -36.31 16.53 22.69
C ALA A 410 -35.47 17.64 22.04
N ASP A 411 -34.37 17.24 21.40
CA ASP A 411 -33.51 18.08 20.58
C ASP A 411 -33.96 17.95 19.14
N THR A 412 -34.26 19.09 18.51
CA THR A 412 -34.79 19.19 17.14
C THR A 412 -33.90 20.09 16.28
N THR A 413 -32.63 20.27 16.67
CA THR A 413 -31.67 21.14 15.99
C THR A 413 -30.98 20.34 14.88
N ALA A 414 -31.00 20.83 13.64
CA ALA A 414 -30.29 20.15 12.57
C ALA A 414 -28.77 20.43 12.66
N PRO A 415 -27.90 19.40 12.59
CA PRO A 415 -26.46 19.60 12.61
C PRO A 415 -25.95 20.40 11.42
N THR A 416 -24.82 21.08 11.60
CA THR A 416 -24.18 21.92 10.58
C THR A 416 -22.72 21.53 10.33
N VAL A 417 -22.25 21.69 9.09
CA VAL A 417 -20.82 21.62 8.76
C VAL A 417 -20.22 23.02 8.90
N SER A 418 -19.27 23.15 9.81
CA SER A 418 -18.62 24.42 10.19
C SER A 418 -17.38 24.75 9.36
N LEU A 419 -16.61 23.73 8.94
CA LEU A 419 -15.38 23.85 8.15
C LEU A 419 -15.25 22.69 7.16
N THR A 420 -14.52 22.91 6.07
CA THR A 420 -14.08 21.85 5.15
C THR A 420 -12.58 21.98 4.84
N SER A 421 -11.91 20.87 4.59
CA SER A 421 -10.51 20.80 4.12
C SER A 421 -10.42 19.77 2.99
N PRO A 422 -10.12 20.15 1.73
CA PRO A 422 -9.92 21.51 1.22
C PRO A 422 -11.07 22.47 1.52
N THR A 423 -10.76 23.76 1.62
CA THR A 423 -11.80 24.80 1.66
C THR A 423 -12.50 24.84 0.29
N ASP A 424 -13.75 25.31 0.26
CA ASP A 424 -14.46 25.43 -1.02
C ASP A 424 -13.71 26.35 -2.00
N LEU A 425 -13.69 25.95 -3.27
CA LEU A 425 -12.92 26.54 -4.37
C LEU A 425 -11.39 26.58 -4.18
N GLN A 426 -10.82 25.82 -3.24
CA GLN A 426 -9.36 25.76 -3.07
C GLN A 426 -8.68 25.17 -4.31
N THR A 427 -7.61 25.82 -4.79
CA THR A 427 -6.78 25.35 -5.90
C THR A 427 -5.44 24.79 -5.41
N ASN A 428 -4.70 24.11 -6.29
CA ASN A 428 -3.40 23.49 -6.00
C ASN A 428 -3.42 22.42 -4.89
N VAL A 429 -4.56 21.75 -4.69
CA VAL A 429 -4.69 20.69 -3.68
C VAL A 429 -3.80 19.50 -4.06
N VAL A 430 -3.07 18.94 -3.08
CA VAL A 430 -2.19 17.78 -3.30
C VAL A 430 -2.96 16.52 -3.67
N LEU A 431 -2.38 15.66 -4.51
CA LEU A 431 -3.09 14.50 -5.10
C LEU A 431 -3.45 13.43 -4.05
N ASN A 432 -2.74 13.36 -2.94
CA ASN A 432 -2.99 12.46 -1.81
C ASN A 432 -3.78 13.11 -0.66
N LYS A 433 -4.53 14.19 -0.92
CA LYS A 433 -5.27 14.91 0.13
C LYS A 433 -6.43 14.09 0.69
N THR A 434 -6.39 13.77 1.99
CA THR A 434 -7.59 13.41 2.75
C THR A 434 -8.54 14.60 2.80
N ILE A 435 -9.78 14.37 2.38
CA ILE A 435 -10.87 15.35 2.30
C ILE A 435 -11.67 15.27 3.59
N ALA A 436 -11.93 16.39 4.26
CA ALA A 436 -12.48 16.40 5.60
C ALA A 436 -13.52 17.53 5.82
N ALA A 437 -14.39 17.33 6.80
CA ALA A 437 -15.40 18.29 7.23
C ALA A 437 -15.59 18.25 8.75
N THR A 438 -15.66 19.42 9.39
CA THR A 438 -15.86 19.56 10.84
C THR A 438 -17.31 19.93 11.14
N PHE A 439 -18.01 19.13 11.94
CA PHE A 439 -19.38 19.41 12.36
C PHE A 439 -19.43 20.32 13.59
N GLY A 440 -20.51 21.11 13.72
CA GLY A 440 -20.75 21.92 14.93
C GLY A 440 -20.96 21.07 16.20
N GLU A 441 -21.47 19.84 16.04
CA GLU A 441 -21.89 18.96 17.14
C GLU A 441 -21.53 17.48 16.93
N SER A 442 -21.91 16.65 17.91
CA SER A 442 -21.63 15.22 17.93
C SER A 442 -22.54 14.47 16.94
N MET A 443 -21.95 13.99 15.84
CA MET A 443 -22.66 13.20 14.84
C MET A 443 -22.78 11.74 15.26
N ASP A 444 -23.80 11.03 14.77
CA ASP A 444 -23.87 9.57 14.86
C ASP A 444 -22.88 8.94 13.87
N PRO A 445 -21.80 8.27 14.34
CA PRO A 445 -20.80 7.68 13.46
C PRO A 445 -21.38 6.61 12.52
N ALA A 446 -22.49 5.96 12.89
CA ALA A 446 -23.15 4.96 12.04
C ALA A 446 -23.80 5.56 10.79
N THR A 447 -24.00 6.89 10.74
CA THR A 447 -24.54 7.59 9.56
C THR A 447 -23.48 8.24 8.68
N ILE A 448 -22.20 8.26 9.11
CA ILE A 448 -21.09 8.83 8.32
C ILE A 448 -20.33 7.69 7.65
N THR A 449 -20.59 7.49 6.35
CA THR A 449 -20.16 6.33 5.57
C THR A 449 -19.75 6.76 4.15
N SER A 450 -19.19 5.85 3.35
CA SER A 450 -18.93 6.08 1.91
C SER A 450 -20.19 6.25 1.05
N LEU A 451 -21.39 6.07 1.61
CA LEU A 451 -22.67 6.39 0.96
C LEU A 451 -23.16 7.82 1.27
N THR A 452 -22.68 8.42 2.37
CA THR A 452 -23.15 9.69 2.91
C THR A 452 -22.08 10.78 2.98
N PHE A 453 -20.80 10.44 2.80
CA PHE A 453 -19.72 11.34 2.46
C PHE A 453 -19.03 10.80 1.19
N THR A 454 -19.26 11.48 0.06
CA THR A 454 -18.73 11.06 -1.26
C THR A 454 -17.74 12.08 -1.81
N LEU A 455 -16.91 11.61 -2.75
CA LEU A 455 -16.04 12.44 -3.57
C LEU A 455 -16.23 12.05 -5.04
N ASN A 456 -16.46 13.04 -5.90
CA ASN A 456 -16.75 12.85 -7.32
C ASN A 456 -15.85 13.76 -8.17
N GLY A 457 -15.17 13.19 -9.15
CA GLY A 457 -14.41 13.92 -10.16
C GLY A 457 -15.27 14.42 -11.32
N PRO A 458 -14.63 14.79 -12.46
CA PRO A 458 -15.32 15.27 -13.65
C PRO A 458 -16.44 14.34 -14.13
N SER A 459 -17.49 14.93 -14.70
CA SER A 459 -18.70 14.21 -15.15
C SER A 459 -19.36 13.35 -14.06
N SER A 460 -19.22 13.75 -12.79
CA SER A 460 -19.72 13.06 -11.60
C SER A 460 -19.09 11.68 -11.34
N THR A 461 -17.95 11.36 -11.96
CA THR A 461 -17.23 10.09 -11.79
C THR A 461 -16.89 9.85 -10.31
N ALA A 462 -17.41 8.80 -9.69
CA ALA A 462 -17.18 8.55 -8.27
C ALA A 462 -15.71 8.14 -8.00
N VAL A 463 -15.09 8.77 -7.00
CA VAL A 463 -13.77 8.38 -6.49
C VAL A 463 -13.96 7.32 -5.41
N THR A 464 -13.18 6.23 -5.45
CA THR A 464 -13.16 5.23 -4.39
C THR A 464 -12.29 5.69 -3.23
N GLY A 465 -12.69 5.37 -1.99
CA GLY A 465 -11.99 5.79 -0.78
C GLY A 465 -12.63 5.21 0.48
N THR A 466 -11.99 5.44 1.62
CA THR A 466 -12.50 5.09 2.95
C THR A 466 -13.06 6.32 3.65
N VAL A 467 -14.12 6.14 4.43
CA VAL A 467 -14.71 7.20 5.27
C VAL A 467 -14.51 6.85 6.74
N SER A 468 -14.22 7.87 7.54
CA SER A 468 -14.03 7.81 8.99
C SER A 468 -14.63 9.04 9.66
N TYR A 469 -14.90 8.95 10.96
CA TYR A 469 -15.34 10.07 11.78
C TYR A 469 -14.65 10.01 13.14
N ASP A 470 -13.96 11.08 13.52
CA ASP A 470 -13.49 11.30 14.88
C ASP A 470 -14.55 12.09 15.66
N ALA A 471 -15.17 11.43 16.63
CA ALA A 471 -16.18 12.01 17.50
C ALA A 471 -15.63 13.02 18.51
N LEU A 472 -14.30 13.05 18.76
CA LEU A 472 -13.69 14.02 19.68
C LEU A 472 -13.44 15.37 19.01
N SER A 473 -12.83 15.39 17.82
CA SER A 473 -12.67 16.61 17.02
C SER A 473 -13.90 17.00 16.19
N LYS A 474 -14.90 16.09 16.09
CA LYS A 474 -16.09 16.18 15.22
C LYS A 474 -15.75 16.24 13.73
N ILE A 475 -14.65 15.61 13.31
CA ILE A 475 -14.17 15.63 11.93
C ILE A 475 -14.53 14.32 11.21
N ALA A 476 -15.32 14.41 10.15
CA ALA A 476 -15.43 13.34 9.16
C ALA A 476 -14.29 13.47 8.15
N SER A 477 -13.70 12.35 7.73
CA SER A 477 -12.61 12.29 6.76
C SER A 477 -12.84 11.19 5.72
N PHE A 478 -12.81 11.58 4.44
CA PHE A 478 -12.75 10.73 3.25
C PHE A 478 -11.30 10.67 2.77
N THR A 479 -10.70 9.48 2.73
CA THR A 479 -9.36 9.25 2.19
C THR A 479 -9.47 8.50 0.87
N PRO A 480 -9.09 9.10 -0.28
CA PRO A 480 -9.06 8.41 -1.57
C PRO A 480 -8.21 7.13 -1.53
N SER A 481 -8.63 6.09 -2.26
CA SER A 481 -7.91 4.81 -2.33
C SER A 481 -6.69 4.83 -3.27
N SER A 482 -6.52 5.92 -4.01
CA SER A 482 -5.42 6.20 -4.93
C SER A 482 -5.17 7.72 -4.93
N GLU A 483 -4.03 8.15 -5.48
CA GLU A 483 -3.82 9.56 -5.80
C GLU A 483 -4.93 10.06 -6.74
N LEU A 484 -5.36 11.30 -6.54
CA LEU A 484 -6.31 12.03 -7.39
C LEU A 484 -5.60 12.49 -8.68
N ASP A 485 -6.35 12.65 -9.77
CA ASP A 485 -5.84 13.17 -11.03
C ASP A 485 -5.34 14.62 -10.85
N PRO A 486 -4.25 15.03 -11.52
CA PRO A 486 -3.73 16.40 -11.43
C PRO A 486 -4.58 17.42 -12.20
N ASN A 487 -4.52 18.69 -11.78
CA ASN A 487 -5.22 19.83 -12.39
C ASN A 487 -6.74 19.62 -12.58
N THR A 488 -7.35 18.81 -11.71
CA THR A 488 -8.70 18.27 -11.87
C THR A 488 -9.64 18.79 -10.78
N VAL A 489 -10.86 19.16 -11.18
CA VAL A 489 -11.90 19.61 -10.25
C VAL A 489 -12.60 18.40 -9.65
N TYR A 490 -12.60 18.32 -8.33
CA TYR A 490 -13.38 17.36 -7.56
C TYR A 490 -14.45 18.07 -6.75
N THR A 491 -15.60 17.41 -6.60
CA THR A 491 -16.73 17.82 -5.77
C THR A 491 -16.87 16.83 -4.62
N ALA A 492 -16.86 17.33 -3.39
CA ALA A 492 -17.14 16.55 -2.19
C ALA A 492 -18.55 16.87 -1.70
N THR A 493 -19.26 15.83 -1.26
CA THR A 493 -20.64 15.94 -0.79
C THR A 493 -20.80 15.20 0.53
N ILE A 494 -21.39 15.86 1.52
CA ILE A 494 -21.97 15.20 2.69
C ILE A 494 -23.48 15.28 2.57
N ASN A 495 -24.13 14.13 2.45
CA ASN A 495 -25.57 14.03 2.19
C ASN A 495 -26.38 14.51 3.39
N GLY A 496 -27.41 15.31 3.13
CA GLY A 496 -28.43 15.72 4.08
C GLY A 496 -29.79 15.07 3.80
N GLY A 497 -30.82 15.63 4.42
CA GLY A 497 -32.19 15.13 4.29
C GLY A 497 -32.38 13.72 4.85
N VAL A 498 -33.49 13.07 4.48
CA VAL A 498 -33.99 11.83 5.13
C VAL A 498 -33.08 10.60 5.03
N ASN A 499 -32.08 10.62 4.15
CA ASN A 499 -31.09 9.55 3.98
C ASN A 499 -29.64 10.05 4.24
N GLY A 500 -29.50 11.24 4.83
CA GLY A 500 -28.22 11.89 5.08
C GLY A 500 -27.58 11.52 6.41
N VAL A 501 -26.55 12.26 6.79
CA VAL A 501 -25.92 12.18 8.11
C VAL A 501 -26.86 12.71 9.20
N THR A 502 -26.83 12.10 10.39
CA THR A 502 -27.61 12.54 11.57
C THR A 502 -26.74 12.81 12.79
N ASP A 503 -27.20 13.68 13.67
CA ASP A 503 -26.64 13.85 15.01
C ASP A 503 -26.94 12.64 15.95
N LEU A 504 -26.42 12.69 17.17
CA LEU A 504 -26.77 11.72 18.23
C LEU A 504 -28.22 11.84 18.74
N ALA A 505 -29.01 12.82 18.32
CA ALA A 505 -30.44 12.95 18.65
C ALA A 505 -31.37 12.42 17.53
N GLY A 506 -30.82 12.12 16.34
CA GLY A 506 -31.56 11.69 15.15
C GLY A 506 -31.97 12.82 14.20
N ASN A 507 -31.53 14.05 14.41
CA ASN A 507 -31.78 15.16 13.48
C ASN A 507 -30.88 15.03 12.25
N VAL A 508 -31.47 15.15 11.06
CA VAL A 508 -30.75 15.11 9.78
C VAL A 508 -30.04 16.44 9.51
N LEU A 509 -28.85 16.40 8.91
CA LEU A 509 -28.27 17.56 8.24
C LEU A 509 -29.29 18.10 7.23
N ALA A 510 -29.67 19.37 7.33
CA ALA A 510 -30.88 19.89 6.68
C ALA A 510 -30.87 19.83 5.13
N SER A 511 -29.68 19.89 4.53
CA SER A 511 -29.45 19.80 3.08
C SER A 511 -28.02 19.35 2.81
N ASP A 512 -27.76 18.74 1.65
CA ASP A 512 -26.43 18.31 1.24
C ASP A 512 -25.39 19.43 1.39
N LYS A 513 -24.31 19.16 2.14
CA LYS A 513 -23.13 20.04 2.15
C LYS A 513 -22.23 19.65 0.99
N VAL A 514 -22.37 20.38 -0.10
CA VAL A 514 -21.49 20.32 -1.27
C VAL A 514 -20.36 21.35 -1.12
N TRP A 515 -19.17 21.00 -1.59
CA TRP A 515 -18.06 21.91 -1.89
C TRP A 515 -17.15 21.32 -2.97
N SER A 516 -16.30 22.14 -3.58
CA SER A 516 -15.41 21.71 -4.65
C SER A 516 -13.99 22.23 -4.46
N PHE A 517 -13.03 21.58 -5.10
CA PHE A 517 -11.62 21.99 -5.09
C PHE A 517 -10.92 21.52 -6.37
N THR A 518 -9.80 22.14 -6.71
CA THR A 518 -8.97 21.79 -7.87
C THR A 518 -7.62 21.27 -7.39
N THR A 519 -7.26 20.06 -7.81
CA THR A 519 -5.92 19.50 -7.55
C THR A 519 -4.83 20.28 -8.29
N GLY A 520 -3.61 20.26 -7.75
CA GLY A 520 -2.41 20.73 -8.42
C GLY A 520 -1.71 19.60 -9.18
N THR A 521 -0.39 19.53 -9.06
CA THR A 521 0.48 18.47 -9.63
C THR A 521 1.28 17.70 -8.57
N GLN A 522 1.15 18.06 -7.30
CA GLN A 522 2.04 17.66 -6.20
C GLN A 522 1.42 16.57 -5.32
N VAL A 523 2.21 15.60 -4.87
CA VAL A 523 1.87 14.72 -3.73
C VAL A 523 2.57 15.24 -2.48
N ALA A 524 1.82 15.45 -1.40
CA ALA A 524 2.40 15.85 -0.12
C ALA A 524 3.35 14.75 0.37
N GLN A 525 4.61 15.12 0.55
CA GLN A 525 5.66 14.22 1.01
C GLN A 525 5.59 14.04 2.52
N THR A 526 5.92 12.85 3.01
CA THR A 526 6.32 12.65 4.41
C THR A 526 7.69 13.30 4.64
N PRO A 527 8.07 13.66 5.89
CA PRO A 527 9.45 14.01 6.21
C PRO A 527 10.43 12.90 5.78
N VAL A 528 11.68 13.25 5.51
CA VAL A 528 12.78 12.26 5.50
C VAL A 528 13.17 12.01 6.96
N ASN A 529 13.12 10.77 7.41
CA ASN A 529 13.46 10.45 8.80
C ASN A 529 14.99 10.51 8.99
N LEU A 530 15.46 11.42 9.85
CA LEU A 530 16.89 11.57 10.17
C LEU A 530 17.34 10.72 11.36
N GLY A 531 16.44 10.09 12.11
CA GLY A 531 16.78 9.28 13.28
C GLY A 531 17.72 10.00 14.27
N ALA A 532 18.79 9.33 14.70
CA ALA A 532 19.84 9.90 15.55
C ALA A 532 20.62 11.05 14.90
N ALA A 533 20.71 11.14 13.56
CA ALA A 533 21.31 12.30 12.88
C ALA A 533 20.51 13.61 13.08
N SER A 534 19.31 13.55 13.68
CA SER A 534 18.49 14.73 13.95
C SER A 534 19.08 15.69 15.00
N THR A 535 19.93 15.26 15.94
CA THR A 535 20.54 16.19 16.92
C THR A 535 21.79 16.90 16.39
N PHE A 536 22.35 16.42 15.29
CA PHE A 536 23.60 16.94 14.73
C PHE A 536 23.36 18.13 13.80
N ALA A 537 24.07 19.23 14.09
CA ALA A 537 24.18 20.38 13.20
C ALA A 537 25.23 20.15 12.10
N VAL A 538 26.30 19.38 12.41
CA VAL A 538 27.37 19.02 11.47
C VAL A 538 27.75 17.55 11.63
N MET A 539 27.77 16.80 10.52
CA MET A 539 28.33 15.44 10.45
C MET A 539 29.28 15.29 9.27
N ALA A 540 30.33 14.51 9.43
CA ALA A 540 31.25 14.11 8.37
C ALA A 540 31.74 12.67 8.59
N THR A 541 32.30 12.04 7.55
CA THR A 541 32.92 10.71 7.67
C THR A 541 34.45 10.75 7.72
N SER A 542 35.11 11.62 6.95
CA SER A 542 36.58 11.64 6.86
C SER A 542 37.25 12.75 7.69
N ALA A 543 36.76 13.99 7.63
CA ALA A 543 37.31 15.12 8.38
C ALA A 543 36.30 16.26 8.59
N ILE A 544 36.49 17.06 9.64
CA ILE A 544 35.81 18.34 9.85
C ILE A 544 36.86 19.43 10.05
N SER A 545 36.66 20.62 9.48
CA SER A 545 37.53 21.77 9.78
C SER A 545 36.76 23.08 9.88
N SER A 546 37.19 23.97 10.78
CA SER A 546 36.76 25.37 10.84
C SER A 546 37.93 26.32 10.57
N THR A 547 37.67 27.39 9.82
CA THR A 547 38.68 28.41 9.43
C THR A 547 38.28 29.83 9.80
N GLY A 548 37.17 30.00 10.52
CA GLY A 548 36.63 31.29 10.95
C GLY A 548 36.09 31.24 12.37
N ALA A 549 35.47 32.34 12.81
CA ALA A 549 34.81 32.45 14.12
C ALA A 549 33.37 31.89 14.09
N THR A 550 33.21 30.68 13.58
CA THR A 550 31.91 30.00 13.46
C THR A 550 31.29 29.74 14.82
N GLN A 551 29.97 29.88 14.93
CA GLN A 551 29.17 29.28 16.01
C GLN A 551 28.30 28.15 15.48
N ILE A 552 28.31 27.01 16.16
CA ILE A 552 27.46 25.84 15.88
C ILE A 552 26.52 25.64 17.06
N ASN A 553 25.21 25.60 16.81
CA ASN A 553 24.16 25.36 17.80
C ASN A 553 23.49 24.00 17.48
N GLY A 554 23.93 22.94 18.16
CA GLY A 554 23.65 21.53 17.87
C GLY A 554 24.91 20.67 17.89
N ASP A 555 24.77 19.35 17.82
CA ASP A 555 25.91 18.43 17.96
C ASP A 555 26.82 18.38 16.71
N VAL A 556 28.08 17.99 16.91
CA VAL A 556 29.09 17.84 15.85
C VAL A 556 29.68 16.43 15.88
N GLY A 557 29.59 15.69 14.77
CA GLY A 557 29.92 14.27 14.72
C GLY A 557 30.89 13.85 13.62
N LEU A 558 31.93 13.08 13.97
CA LEU A 558 32.89 12.49 13.03
C LEU A 558 33.12 10.98 13.28
N SER A 559 33.01 10.15 12.23
CA SER A 559 33.32 8.71 12.25
C SER A 559 33.44 8.17 10.81
N PRO A 560 34.36 7.25 10.45
CA PRO A 560 35.47 6.71 11.25
C PRO A 560 36.65 7.70 11.36
N GLY A 561 36.55 8.90 10.80
CA GLY A 561 37.60 9.91 10.80
C GLY A 561 38.03 10.36 12.19
N THR A 562 39.20 10.99 12.27
CA THR A 562 39.80 11.49 13.52
C THR A 562 40.14 12.98 13.49
N ALA A 563 40.13 13.61 12.31
CA ALA A 563 40.38 15.03 12.14
C ALA A 563 39.13 15.87 12.47
N GLN A 564 38.77 15.95 13.75
CA GLN A 564 37.78 16.91 14.25
C GLN A 564 38.51 18.25 14.48
N GLY A 565 38.42 19.15 13.50
CA GLY A 565 39.10 20.44 13.47
C GLY A 565 38.21 21.63 13.85
N ILE A 566 37.28 21.47 14.80
CA ILE A 566 36.43 22.55 15.33
C ILE A 566 36.72 22.77 16.83
N PRO A 567 37.11 23.98 17.25
CA PRO A 567 37.30 24.29 18.68
C PRO A 567 36.01 24.07 19.49
N THR A 568 36.12 23.47 20.68
CA THR A 568 34.97 23.26 21.59
C THR A 568 34.20 24.55 21.89
N ALA A 569 34.89 25.68 22.02
CA ALA A 569 34.27 26.99 22.24
C ALA A 569 33.43 27.53 21.06
N GLN A 570 33.46 26.87 19.89
CA GLN A 570 32.57 27.15 18.76
C GLN A 570 31.29 26.31 18.77
N VAL A 571 31.17 25.31 19.66
CA VAL A 571 30.06 24.35 19.68
C VAL A 571 29.21 24.52 20.93
N ASN A 572 27.95 24.87 20.72
CA ASN A 572 26.87 24.88 21.70
C ASN A 572 26.05 23.58 21.50
N GLY A 573 26.62 22.48 21.97
CA GLY A 573 26.21 21.10 21.71
C GLY A 573 27.34 20.14 22.09
N SER A 574 27.18 18.85 21.79
CA SER A 574 28.18 17.82 22.05
C SER A 574 29.12 17.61 20.86
N ILE A 575 30.35 17.18 21.11
CA ILE A 575 31.28 16.73 20.07
C ILE A 575 31.46 15.21 20.20
N HIS A 576 31.06 14.48 19.16
CA HIS A 576 31.11 13.03 19.06
C HIS A 576 32.18 12.60 18.05
N VAL A 577 33.09 11.73 18.46
CA VAL A 577 34.18 11.23 17.59
C VAL A 577 34.38 9.74 17.84
N ASN A 578 33.98 8.91 16.86
CA ASN A 578 34.07 7.45 16.93
C ASN A 578 33.40 6.80 18.15
N ASP A 579 32.36 7.42 18.70
CA ASP A 579 31.48 6.85 19.72
C ASP A 579 30.16 6.32 19.13
N GLN A 580 29.39 5.61 19.95
CA GLN A 580 28.16 4.95 19.50
C GLN A 580 27.12 5.93 18.93
N ALA A 581 26.99 7.14 19.49
CA ALA A 581 25.96 8.08 19.08
C ALA A 581 26.21 8.60 17.64
N ILE A 582 27.47 8.81 17.26
CA ILE A 582 27.81 9.16 15.88
C ILE A 582 27.79 7.96 14.93
N VAL A 583 28.10 6.74 15.41
CA VAL A 583 27.94 5.52 14.60
C VAL A 583 26.47 5.28 14.24
N ASP A 584 25.57 5.36 15.22
CA ASP A 584 24.13 5.21 15.02
C ASP A 584 23.58 6.32 14.11
N ALA A 585 23.97 7.58 14.35
CA ALA A 585 23.59 8.71 13.50
C ALA A 585 24.06 8.55 12.05
N GLN A 586 25.20 7.92 11.79
CA GLN A 586 25.67 7.67 10.42
C GLN A 586 24.89 6.56 9.71
N ALA A 587 24.46 5.52 10.44
CA ALA A 587 23.56 4.52 9.89
C ALA A 587 22.20 5.15 9.51
N ASP A 588 21.64 5.99 10.40
CA ASP A 588 20.40 6.73 10.13
C ASP A 588 20.55 7.77 9.01
N LEU A 589 21.70 8.44 8.88
CA LEU A 589 21.99 9.36 7.78
C LEU A 589 22.04 8.62 6.43
N LEU A 590 22.65 7.43 6.37
CA LEU A 590 22.65 6.59 5.17
C LEU A 590 21.24 6.11 4.83
N ALA A 591 20.43 5.73 5.82
CA ALA A 591 19.03 5.39 5.64
C ALA A 591 18.21 6.58 5.11
N ALA A 592 18.36 7.76 5.70
CA ALA A 592 17.71 9.01 5.29
C ALA A 592 18.09 9.43 3.86
N TYR A 593 19.37 9.31 3.50
CA TYR A 593 19.85 9.59 2.16
C TYR A 593 19.27 8.61 1.14
N ASN A 594 19.22 7.31 1.45
CA ASN A 594 18.66 6.29 0.58
C ASN A 594 17.14 6.39 0.43
N ASP A 595 16.40 6.76 1.50
CA ASP A 595 14.99 7.15 1.43
C ASP A 595 14.81 8.28 0.41
N ALA A 596 15.49 9.42 0.61
CA ALA A 596 15.43 10.55 -0.30
C ALA A 596 15.82 10.18 -1.74
N VAL A 597 16.83 9.35 -1.96
CA VAL A 597 17.23 8.82 -3.29
C VAL A 597 16.16 7.92 -3.91
N SER A 598 15.41 7.14 -3.13
CA SER A 598 14.37 6.23 -3.64
C SER A 598 13.10 6.94 -4.12
N ARG A 599 12.70 8.04 -3.45
CA ARG A 599 11.46 8.79 -3.73
C ARG A 599 11.40 9.29 -5.18
N SER A 600 10.36 8.90 -5.91
CA SER A 600 10.24 9.17 -7.35
C SER A 600 8.81 9.49 -7.83
N THR A 601 7.77 9.03 -7.11
CA THR A 601 6.36 9.31 -7.40
C THR A 601 6.07 10.81 -7.50
N THR A 602 5.48 11.24 -8.62
CA THR A 602 5.14 12.66 -8.93
C THR A 602 6.29 13.68 -8.84
N SER A 603 7.55 13.27 -8.92
CA SER A 603 8.66 14.23 -8.85
C SER A 603 8.62 15.26 -9.98
N GLN A 604 8.63 16.55 -9.66
CA GLN A 604 8.71 17.63 -10.63
C GLN A 604 10.16 17.91 -11.05
N VAL A 605 10.36 18.43 -12.27
CA VAL A 605 11.69 18.82 -12.75
C VAL A 605 12.24 19.99 -11.93
N LEU A 606 13.37 19.77 -11.27
CA LEU A 606 14.14 20.81 -10.59
C LEU A 606 15.03 21.53 -11.60
N ALA A 607 14.86 22.85 -11.74
CA ALA A 607 15.70 23.66 -12.60
C ALA A 607 17.18 23.62 -12.14
N GLY A 608 18.11 23.55 -13.11
CA GLY A 608 19.55 23.58 -12.83
C GLY A 608 20.05 24.90 -12.23
N ASN A 609 19.22 25.95 -12.27
CA ASN A 609 19.37 27.14 -11.44
C ASN A 609 18.02 27.51 -10.80
N MET A 610 18.01 27.74 -9.50
CA MET A 610 16.84 28.06 -8.67
C MET A 610 16.67 29.57 -8.41
N GLY A 611 17.62 30.42 -8.82
CA GLY A 611 17.58 31.86 -8.59
C GLY A 611 16.36 32.54 -9.22
N GLY A 612 15.58 33.25 -8.41
CA GLY A 612 14.33 33.91 -8.79
C GLY A 612 13.11 33.01 -8.83
N LEU A 613 13.23 31.71 -8.51
CA LEU A 613 12.11 30.78 -8.50
C LEU A 613 11.42 30.72 -7.12
N THR A 614 10.13 30.37 -7.15
CA THR A 614 9.36 29.97 -5.97
C THR A 614 8.93 28.52 -6.13
N PHE A 615 9.17 27.70 -5.11
CA PHE A 615 8.74 26.30 -5.05
C PHE A 615 7.67 26.13 -3.98
N THR A 616 6.71 25.23 -4.24
CA THR A 616 5.62 24.86 -3.30
C THR A 616 5.85 23.41 -2.80
N PRO A 617 5.12 22.92 -1.78
CA PRO A 617 5.52 21.71 -1.07
C PRO A 617 5.47 20.44 -1.94
N GLY A 618 6.55 19.66 -1.94
CA GLY A 618 6.64 18.44 -2.74
C GLY A 618 8.07 17.97 -3.06
N LEU A 619 8.18 17.18 -4.13
CA LEU A 619 9.39 16.46 -4.56
C LEU A 619 9.93 17.00 -5.89
N TYR A 620 11.21 17.35 -5.91
CA TYR A 620 11.87 18.01 -7.05
C TYR A 620 13.19 17.32 -7.43
N THR A 621 13.37 16.98 -8.71
CA THR A 621 14.48 16.14 -9.20
C THR A 621 15.28 16.78 -10.34
N ASN A 622 16.62 16.79 -10.20
CA ASN A 622 17.59 17.10 -11.24
C ASN A 622 18.63 15.96 -11.32
N SER A 623 19.00 15.49 -12.51
CA SER A 623 20.01 14.42 -12.67
C SER A 623 21.46 14.94 -12.68
N THR A 624 21.66 16.25 -12.59
CA THR A 624 22.95 16.94 -12.73
C THR A 624 23.22 17.84 -11.50
N SER A 625 23.87 19.00 -11.69
CA SER A 625 24.12 19.96 -10.61
C SER A 625 23.02 21.03 -10.54
N VAL A 626 22.81 21.58 -9.35
CA VAL A 626 21.84 22.64 -9.07
C VAL A 626 22.54 23.85 -8.47
N LEU A 627 22.22 25.02 -9.00
CA LEU A 627 22.73 26.33 -8.59
C LEU A 627 21.62 27.16 -7.92
N ILE A 628 21.95 27.97 -6.92
CA ILE A 628 21.08 29.01 -6.37
C ILE A 628 21.74 30.38 -6.61
N GLN A 629 21.56 30.96 -7.79
CA GLN A 629 22.21 32.23 -8.16
C GLN A 629 21.40 33.05 -9.17
N GLY A 630 21.51 34.37 -9.12
CA GLY A 630 20.99 35.25 -10.15
C GLY A 630 21.52 36.67 -10.01
N SER A 631 20.66 37.67 -10.20
CA SER A 631 21.01 39.08 -10.03
C SER A 631 19.84 39.87 -9.44
N GLY A 632 20.14 40.83 -8.57
CA GLY A 632 19.12 41.58 -7.83
C GLY A 632 18.19 40.65 -7.05
N ALA A 633 16.88 40.85 -7.18
CA ALA A 633 15.85 40.01 -6.56
C ALA A 633 15.95 38.52 -6.96
N ASN A 634 16.49 38.22 -8.14
CA ASN A 634 16.61 36.85 -8.65
C ASN A 634 17.83 36.10 -8.07
N ASN A 635 18.58 36.67 -7.13
CA ASN A 635 19.70 35.94 -6.49
C ASN A 635 19.23 34.88 -5.47
N ASN A 636 17.95 34.90 -5.09
CA ASN A 636 17.39 34.10 -4.01
C ASN A 636 16.36 33.09 -4.54
N VAL A 637 16.09 32.04 -3.78
CA VAL A 637 14.98 31.10 -4.03
C VAL A 637 13.97 31.21 -2.89
N THR A 638 12.68 31.10 -3.20
CA THR A 638 11.60 31.09 -2.19
C THR A 638 10.97 29.72 -2.08
N LEU A 639 10.73 29.27 -0.84
CA LEU A 639 10.03 28.04 -0.50
C LEU A 639 8.74 28.43 0.22
N ASP A 640 7.61 28.35 -0.49
CA ASP A 640 6.30 28.78 -0.01
C ASP A 640 5.45 27.58 0.39
N ALA A 641 5.11 27.49 1.68
CA ALA A 641 4.26 26.43 2.22
C ALA A 641 2.76 26.64 2.01
N GLN A 642 2.35 27.78 1.41
CA GLN A 642 0.96 28.07 1.04
C GLN A 642 -0.06 28.00 2.19
N GLY A 643 0.41 28.14 3.44
CA GLY A 643 -0.41 28.09 4.66
C GLY A 643 -0.28 26.81 5.49
N ASP A 644 0.44 25.77 5.03
CA ASP A 644 0.63 24.52 5.78
C ASP A 644 1.99 24.47 6.50
N PRO A 645 2.07 24.68 7.83
CA PRO A 645 3.35 24.63 8.56
C PRO A 645 3.99 23.23 8.61
N ASN A 646 3.28 22.18 8.16
CA ASN A 646 3.79 20.82 8.03
C ASN A 646 4.26 20.50 6.61
N ALA A 647 4.20 21.46 5.69
CA ALA A 647 4.70 21.35 4.32
C ALA A 647 6.14 20.83 4.27
N ILE A 648 6.35 19.76 3.50
CA ILE A 648 7.67 19.13 3.27
C ILE A 648 8.18 19.48 1.87
N PHE A 649 9.49 19.77 1.77
CA PHE A 649 10.17 20.04 0.50
C PHE A 649 11.38 19.11 0.36
N ILE A 650 11.47 18.38 -0.75
CA ILE A 650 12.57 17.44 -1.02
C ILE A 650 13.20 17.77 -2.37
N PHE A 651 14.42 18.31 -2.34
CA PHE A 651 15.23 18.63 -3.50
C PHE A 651 16.30 17.56 -3.70
N LYS A 652 16.31 16.94 -4.88
CA LYS A 652 17.23 15.87 -5.27
C LYS A 652 18.08 16.32 -6.44
N MET A 653 19.40 16.25 -6.32
CA MET A 653 20.34 16.54 -7.39
C MET A 653 21.37 15.43 -7.55
N GLY A 654 21.54 14.92 -8.78
CA GLY A 654 22.44 13.81 -9.09
C GLY A 654 23.93 14.13 -8.97
N SER A 655 24.30 15.41 -8.92
CA SER A 655 25.67 15.88 -8.70
C SER A 655 25.72 16.93 -7.58
N THR A 656 26.20 18.15 -7.86
CA THR A 656 26.48 19.15 -6.81
C THR A 656 25.31 20.07 -6.50
N LEU A 657 25.31 20.60 -5.28
CA LEU A 657 24.57 21.82 -4.92
C LEU A 657 25.57 22.97 -4.81
N THR A 658 25.30 24.11 -5.43
CA THR A 658 26.12 25.32 -5.29
C THR A 658 25.24 26.55 -5.08
N THR A 659 25.67 27.50 -4.24
CA THR A 659 24.98 28.78 -4.09
C THR A 659 25.80 29.93 -4.68
N GLY A 660 25.14 31.06 -4.99
CA GLY A 660 25.79 32.31 -5.33
C GLY A 660 26.19 33.11 -4.09
N THR A 661 27.20 33.98 -4.20
CA THR A 661 27.53 34.96 -3.16
C THR A 661 26.29 35.77 -2.79
N GLY A 662 26.01 35.91 -1.49
CA GLY A 662 24.85 36.66 -0.98
C GLY A 662 23.47 36.08 -1.32
N SER A 663 23.40 34.85 -1.85
CA SER A 663 22.13 34.19 -2.19
C SER A 663 21.40 33.67 -0.94
N GLN A 664 20.07 33.58 -1.03
CA GLN A 664 19.23 33.21 0.12
C GLN A 664 18.19 32.15 -0.24
N VAL A 665 17.94 31.23 0.70
CA VAL A 665 16.73 30.40 0.75
C VAL A 665 15.72 31.09 1.65
N ILE A 666 14.67 31.64 1.05
CA ILE A 666 13.61 32.40 1.74
C ILE A 666 12.46 31.45 2.07
N LEU A 667 11.96 31.52 3.30
CA LEU A 667 10.79 30.75 3.75
C LEU A 667 9.53 31.62 3.72
N ALA A 668 8.46 31.11 3.13
CA ALA A 668 7.17 31.79 2.97
C ALA A 668 6.00 30.85 3.32
N GLY A 669 4.81 31.43 3.53
CA GLY A 669 3.57 30.67 3.76
C GLY A 669 3.55 29.74 4.99
N GLY A 670 4.49 29.91 5.94
CA GLY A 670 4.65 29.03 7.10
C GLY A 670 5.72 27.93 6.97
N ALA A 671 6.51 27.91 5.89
CA ALA A 671 7.55 26.90 5.68
C ALA A 671 8.58 26.90 6.82
N LYS A 672 8.96 25.70 7.30
CA LYS A 672 9.97 25.50 8.35
C LYS A 672 11.26 24.92 7.76
N ALA A 673 12.41 25.37 8.24
CA ALA A 673 13.72 24.80 7.87
C ALA A 673 13.81 23.29 8.18
N GLY A 674 13.17 22.82 9.25
CA GLY A 674 13.17 21.39 9.63
C GLY A 674 12.59 20.47 8.56
N ASN A 675 11.67 20.97 7.74
CA ASN A 675 10.91 20.22 6.75
C ASN A 675 11.53 20.22 5.34
N ILE A 676 12.70 20.83 5.18
CA ILE A 676 13.37 21.01 3.88
C ILE A 676 14.58 20.08 3.82
N PHE A 677 14.66 19.26 2.78
CA PHE A 677 15.69 18.25 2.60
C PHE A 677 16.38 18.41 1.24
N TRP A 678 17.71 18.50 1.26
CA TRP A 678 18.57 18.64 0.08
C TRP A 678 19.43 17.39 -0.06
N GLN A 679 18.99 16.45 -0.88
CA GLN A 679 19.75 15.24 -1.22
C GLN A 679 20.74 15.59 -2.34
N VAL A 680 22.04 15.54 -2.04
CA VAL A 680 23.11 15.96 -2.95
C VAL A 680 23.98 14.76 -3.34
N GLY A 681 23.92 14.38 -4.62
CA GLY A 681 24.53 13.18 -5.18
C GLY A 681 26.06 13.14 -5.10
N THR A 682 26.71 14.30 -5.05
CA THR A 682 28.16 14.44 -4.76
C THR A 682 28.41 15.38 -3.58
N SER A 683 28.60 16.67 -3.84
CA SER A 683 29.04 17.65 -2.83
C SER A 683 28.24 18.96 -2.86
N ALA A 684 28.11 19.60 -1.69
CA ALA A 684 27.47 20.91 -1.55
C ALA A 684 28.51 22.03 -1.31
N THR A 685 28.35 23.17 -1.96
CA THR A 685 29.19 24.38 -1.75
C THR A 685 28.31 25.60 -1.52
N LEU A 686 28.25 26.06 -0.27
CA LEU A 686 27.62 27.34 0.09
C LEU A 686 28.65 28.45 -0.05
N ASN A 687 28.48 29.35 -1.02
CA ASN A 687 29.39 30.48 -1.26
C ASN A 687 29.17 31.64 -0.28
N THR A 688 30.17 32.53 -0.22
CA THR A 688 30.30 33.61 0.76
C THR A 688 29.00 34.38 1.03
N SER A 689 28.67 34.55 2.32
CA SER A 689 27.46 35.26 2.78
C SER A 689 26.14 34.68 2.28
N SER A 690 26.05 33.38 2.02
CA SER A 690 24.76 32.74 1.73
C SER A 690 23.90 32.63 3.00
N ILE A 691 22.58 32.78 2.88
CA ILE A 691 21.63 32.47 3.97
C ILE A 691 20.86 31.21 3.56
N PHE A 692 21.23 30.06 4.15
CA PHE A 692 20.73 28.75 3.74
C PHE A 692 19.74 28.17 4.75
N LYS A 693 18.73 27.44 4.26
CA LYS A 693 17.66 26.82 5.06
C LYS A 693 17.50 25.35 4.70
N GLY A 694 17.45 24.49 5.70
CA GLY A 694 17.16 23.06 5.55
C GLY A 694 18.35 22.11 5.70
N ASN A 695 18.03 20.82 5.64
CA ASN A 695 18.95 19.72 5.91
C ASN A 695 19.71 19.32 4.63
N ILE A 696 21.02 19.53 4.58
CA ILE A 696 21.86 19.05 3.47
C ILE A 696 22.35 17.63 3.80
N LEU A 697 21.95 16.66 2.98
CA LEU A 697 22.42 15.27 3.02
C LEU A 697 23.30 15.06 1.78
N ALA A 698 24.61 15.25 1.94
CA ALA A 698 25.57 15.15 0.85
C ALA A 698 26.31 13.81 0.87
N SER A 699 26.25 13.11 -0.27
CA SER A 699 26.95 11.85 -0.52
C SER A 699 28.43 11.89 -0.13
N VAL A 700 29.10 13.00 -0.46
CA VAL A 700 30.54 13.25 -0.28
C VAL A 700 30.76 14.50 0.59
N THR A 701 31.26 15.63 0.06
CA THR A 701 31.71 16.77 0.90
C THR A 701 30.68 17.90 1.05
N ILE A 702 30.81 18.70 2.11
CA ILE A 702 30.13 19.99 2.25
C ILE A 702 31.16 21.09 2.53
N THR A 703 31.10 22.18 1.79
CA THR A 703 31.93 23.38 2.02
C THR A 703 31.03 24.59 2.26
N VAL A 704 31.28 25.33 3.33
CA VAL A 704 30.58 26.57 3.65
C VAL A 704 31.58 27.71 3.74
N ASN A 705 31.54 28.62 2.77
CA ASN A 705 32.47 29.74 2.62
C ASN A 705 32.07 30.95 3.49
N SER A 706 33.04 31.86 3.67
CA SER A 706 33.06 32.91 4.70
C SER A 706 31.75 33.68 4.87
N GLY A 707 31.32 33.79 6.13
CA GLY A 707 30.23 34.68 6.56
C GLY A 707 28.82 34.22 6.16
N SER A 708 28.65 32.96 5.74
CA SER A 708 27.34 32.36 5.46
C SER A 708 26.62 31.96 6.75
N ASP A 709 25.28 31.98 6.76
CA ASP A 709 24.44 31.52 7.87
C ASP A 709 23.56 30.34 7.45
N VAL A 710 23.45 29.33 8.31
CA VAL A 710 22.68 28.11 8.06
C VAL A 710 21.71 27.85 9.21
N GLU A 711 20.41 27.79 8.89
CA GLU A 711 19.39 27.19 9.76
C GLU A 711 19.00 25.84 9.17
N GLY A 712 19.51 24.74 9.72
CA GLY A 712 19.57 23.49 9.01
C GLY A 712 20.59 22.51 9.60
N ARG A 713 21.06 21.59 8.75
CA ARG A 713 22.05 20.57 9.11
C ARG A 713 23.03 20.38 7.95
N LEU A 714 24.31 20.19 8.26
CA LEU A 714 25.39 19.94 7.30
C LEU A 714 25.86 18.50 7.44
N LEU A 715 25.15 17.56 6.79
CA LEU A 715 25.36 16.13 6.94
C LEU A 715 26.15 15.59 5.74
N GLY A 716 27.47 15.66 5.82
CA GLY A 716 28.40 15.16 4.79
C GLY A 716 28.77 13.70 4.99
N GLY A 717 29.19 13.05 3.90
CA GLY A 717 29.56 11.63 3.89
C GLY A 717 28.36 10.67 3.96
N SER A 718 27.17 11.09 3.51
CA SER A 718 25.94 10.30 3.63
C SER A 718 25.96 8.95 2.88
N ASN A 719 26.91 8.74 1.97
CA ASN A 719 27.05 7.51 1.17
C ASN A 719 28.51 7.25 0.73
N SER A 720 29.49 8.02 1.23
CA SER A 720 30.89 7.96 0.82
C SER A 720 31.82 8.68 1.81
N ASP A 721 33.13 8.68 1.54
CA ASP A 721 34.10 9.45 2.34
C ASP A 721 33.91 10.96 2.11
N GLY A 722 33.40 11.65 3.12
CA GLY A 722 32.94 13.02 3.07
C GLY A 722 33.52 13.87 4.17
N ALA A 723 34.12 15.00 3.80
CA ALA A 723 34.61 16.01 4.71
C ALA A 723 33.67 17.22 4.77
N VAL A 724 33.58 17.88 5.93
CA VAL A 724 32.83 19.14 6.08
C VAL A 724 33.75 20.29 6.50
N THR A 725 33.80 21.33 5.67
CA THR A 725 34.62 22.54 5.89
C THR A 725 33.70 23.72 6.17
N VAL A 726 33.86 24.36 7.33
CA VAL A 726 32.95 25.40 7.81
C VAL A 726 33.68 26.72 8.06
N ASN A 727 33.28 27.76 7.33
CA ASN A 727 33.62 29.16 7.58
C ASN A 727 32.32 29.98 7.65
N ALA A 728 31.30 29.40 8.29
CA ALA A 728 30.02 30.06 8.52
C ALA A 728 30.15 31.14 9.61
N SER A 729 29.24 32.12 9.59
CA SER A 729 28.89 32.93 10.75
C SER A 729 28.21 32.01 11.79
N THR A 730 27.08 31.40 11.41
CA THR A 730 26.36 30.43 12.25
C THR A 730 25.93 29.17 11.49
N VAL A 731 25.87 28.04 12.21
CA VAL A 731 25.15 26.81 11.82
C VAL A 731 24.25 26.41 12.99
N THR A 732 22.94 26.49 12.81
CA THR A 732 21.96 26.29 13.89
C THR A 732 20.89 25.28 13.48
N LEU A 733 20.58 24.33 14.36
CA LEU A 733 19.48 23.39 14.13
C LEU A 733 18.15 24.14 13.86
N PRO A 734 17.27 23.62 12.98
CA PRO A 734 15.95 24.19 12.77
C PRO A 734 15.11 24.27 14.04
N VAL A 735 14.34 25.36 14.16
CA VAL A 735 13.33 25.49 15.23
C VAL A 735 12.15 24.53 14.97
N ALA A 736 11.62 23.95 16.05
CA ALA A 736 10.57 22.93 16.03
C ALA A 736 9.22 23.41 15.45
#